data_AF-A0AA97IGF5-F1
#
_entry.id   AF-A0AA97IGF5-F1
#
_cell.length_a   1.000
_cell.length_b   1.000
_cell.length_c   1.000
_cell.angle_alpha   90.00
_cell.angle_beta   90.00
_cell.angle_gamma   90.00
#
_symmetry.space_group_name_H-M   'P 1'
#
loop_
_entity.id
_entity.type
_entity.pdbx_description
1 polymer ?
#
loop_
_entity_poly.entity_id
_entity_poly.type
_entity_poly.pdbx_seq_one_letter_code
_entity_poly.pdbx_strand_id
1 'polypeptide(L)'
;MFPANAGRSEGQIPITDPNRDAGAGSSSKGVSSLSKRHSSDPCPSGVATSETPLAKRHCRPSVADQTAGYSPHNREQLGGKGMFLWRMKKAGLSVPPFECVTAQVMNTLEKHPLDSHLLDRYFPGIVHEWDTENSLRNIRDYLNTLPPAQQTKRDDWLSGLAEFIASDDYYEQVKDSEAARQIAGLRRQLGVIAASQPVIVRSSGINEDNYGDAQAGKYLSLVQGEEDILRTCLKVMASAYRPEVCPEGIPQPMALIIQQCIDCQYGGVAMSFQSFQDDTVRVEFTPGQPRGAVAGQSGNRPHRIDIYREDRKEEAVSSQYFPGTISSRFILQKNNNGYSETRIDNTDAQSDDVGQQLSDDTVSTLMEWLTELENLLLCPVDVEFAIDHQGRLFLLQVRPVTGLSGDMDFAMPIPEETLAIGQGVSEGFCTGPLWLASQPEAGSMPKGAIVVAHHAEDWMLEPEFLRRVGGFVIAEGGFNDHVAILMKQAEITLMLAGGQFAAVAAQAGQQATLACARFNEKPGAFIVAGDLSGKLASCRSLSSAFSDLSLAKAVPSRDDLSPPEGTFLEVASGFQWLTDQNARLLAMFASGGGLDCLANPVKLSMSPQRFRILAKIRDSVNRLVDGAEAMLDGYGAFLLLAGNSSSSEVQLLQDEVPLLISRFKTLKQTIQSLLEAIILPQDDDEERQLSFRHWLAACQQLQSFLQALGPKEAEQFRSIHEVIFALHLRFIKALAPITLDSGQGRLSGEKRITYVDYTTPGNPDENASLLSATGKAIMNELELSGTVVSMDDALVVNLGLGVHASLVELFENAEGGKGRTLRLKFSDQFDRPGGLYKSGKLQRVWFLTQLLKAIELDKNADPMRLSYNAVAREVIVECRQMKSPQAMQYAFEKLMVVLDSMSDLDILFDYEDIFEEPYWDFNLLAQRLNSVVATEADRFTFQHCLFSMFYKSDYRISPACCQLLSNHLQQFVHHAERIGECQSLVYFGEKPEASLREIFMSDEMNQSLCRELLHHFLLLDPCYSVGPVEDFYHHLRGQYFIIKPSYDYTLTFVVPPVQSLSGIKEKVREALLKDGLEYVSQRVRNDKDLVLEAIAVHPFNLKYVGEELKSDKDVIIAAVTQESYCMSCVSPKLPNYDEVVIAAIAKRPAVVKYASERIRSDKNIIQSVIAHNIDYLAYASNTVLNSCEYMLDFIEKNPRAFEFATPGLKLNKAFIEAAKQRNPAVIQYTREFSDKV
;
A
#
# COMPACT_ATOMS: atom_id res chain seq x y z
N MET A 1 -56.27 41.47 -4.12
CA MET A 1 -56.17 42.87 -3.63
C MET A 1 -54.81 43.03 -2.96
N PHE A 2 -54.09 44.11 -3.26
CA PHE A 2 -52.96 44.65 -2.48
C PHE A 2 -53.45 45.22 -1.11
N PRO A 3 -52.60 45.76 -0.19
CA PRO A 3 -51.13 45.99 -0.18
C PRO A 3 -50.44 45.49 1.14
N ALA A 4 -49.27 45.96 1.60
CA ALA A 4 -47.90 46.01 1.04
C ALA A 4 -46.90 46.62 2.07
N ASN A 5 -45.64 46.13 2.08
CA ASN A 5 -44.35 46.79 2.42
C ASN A 5 -43.99 47.43 3.79
N ALA A 6 -42.94 46.83 4.39
CA ALA A 6 -41.59 47.39 4.70
C ALA A 6 -41.29 48.32 5.93
N GLY A 7 -40.10 48.11 6.54
CA GLY A 7 -39.42 49.10 7.42
C GLY A 7 -38.34 48.54 8.37
N ARG A 8 -37.05 48.85 8.13
CA ARG A 8 -35.80 48.32 8.76
C ARG A 8 -35.45 48.78 10.22
N SER A 9 -34.40 48.12 10.75
CA SER A 9 -33.19 48.61 11.51
C SER A 9 -33.10 48.64 13.05
N GLU A 10 -32.17 47.80 13.55
CA GLU A 10 -31.01 48.04 14.46
C GLU A 10 -31.09 48.76 15.84
N GLY A 11 -30.32 48.22 16.80
CA GLY A 11 -29.86 48.87 18.06
C GLY A 11 -28.97 47.92 18.89
N GLN A 12 -27.65 48.16 19.03
CA GLN A 12 -26.92 48.75 20.18
C GLN A 12 -26.83 47.86 21.47
N ILE A 13 -25.67 47.47 22.06
CA ILE A 13 -24.46 48.20 22.60
C ILE A 13 -24.79 48.92 23.95
N PRO A 14 -23.96 48.96 25.05
CA PRO A 14 -22.86 48.08 25.58
C PRO A 14 -22.59 48.06 27.16
N ILE A 15 -21.48 47.42 27.61
CA ILE A 15 -20.48 47.80 28.69
C ILE A 15 -20.73 47.74 30.25
N THR A 16 -20.06 46.76 30.89
CA THR A 16 -19.22 46.66 32.16
C THR A 16 -19.60 47.02 33.62
N ASP A 17 -19.08 46.16 34.55
CA ASP A 17 -18.52 46.39 35.93
C ASP A 17 -19.45 46.32 37.20
N PRO A 18 -18.99 46.11 38.47
CA PRO A 18 -18.24 44.93 39.02
C PRO A 18 -18.63 44.41 40.45
N ASN A 19 -18.05 43.24 40.84
CA ASN A 19 -17.47 42.85 42.17
C ASN A 19 -18.27 42.34 43.42
N ARG A 20 -17.56 41.49 44.23
CA ARG A 20 -17.78 40.98 45.63
C ARG A 20 -18.89 39.93 45.88
N ASP A 21 -18.86 39.00 46.84
CA ASP A 21 -17.90 38.47 47.88
C ASP A 21 -18.52 37.14 48.43
N ALA A 22 -17.91 36.21 49.21
CA ALA A 22 -16.53 35.79 49.53
C ALA A 22 -16.58 34.47 50.40
N GLY A 23 -15.54 33.63 50.46
CA GLY A 23 -15.51 32.44 51.36
C GLY A 23 -14.39 31.40 51.13
N ALA A 24 -13.63 31.05 52.18
CA ALA A 24 -12.39 30.26 52.10
C ALA A 24 -12.54 28.73 52.32
N GLY A 25 -11.51 27.96 51.92
CA GLY A 25 -11.10 26.73 52.61
C GLY A 25 -10.87 25.48 51.76
N SER A 26 -9.61 25.13 51.46
CA SER A 26 -9.23 23.87 50.82
C SER A 26 -8.07 23.16 51.54
N SER A 27 -8.21 21.86 51.81
CA SER A 27 -7.06 20.98 52.09
C SER A 27 -7.35 19.48 51.90
N SER A 28 -6.63 18.90 50.93
CA SER A 28 -5.97 17.58 50.95
C SER A 28 -6.75 16.24 51.08
N LYS A 29 -6.60 15.44 50.00
CA LYS A 29 -6.10 14.03 49.94
C LYS A 29 -6.79 12.91 50.75
N GLY A 30 -7.09 11.78 50.08
CA GLY A 30 -7.01 10.46 50.76
C GLY A 30 -7.78 9.26 50.19
N VAL A 31 -7.29 8.65 49.08
CA VAL A 31 -6.98 7.20 48.90
C VAL A 31 -7.94 6.07 49.36
N SER A 32 -7.94 4.97 48.57
CA SER A 32 -8.42 3.58 48.83
C SER A 32 -9.94 3.34 48.89
N SER A 33 -10.58 2.36 48.24
CA SER A 33 -10.26 1.03 47.63
C SER A 33 -10.69 -0.21 48.44
N LEU A 34 -11.16 -1.22 47.70
CA LEU A 34 -11.25 -2.66 48.04
C LEU A 34 -12.25 -3.20 49.10
N SER A 35 -13.44 -3.55 48.57
CA SER A 35 -13.89 -4.96 48.47
C SER A 35 -14.58 -5.72 49.63
N LYS A 36 -15.44 -6.66 49.18
CA LYS A 36 -15.87 -7.95 49.81
C LYS A 36 -16.93 -7.98 50.93
N ARG A 37 -18.15 -8.34 50.46
CA ARG A 37 -18.94 -9.55 50.78
C ARG A 37 -19.57 -9.77 52.18
N HIS A 38 -20.82 -10.25 52.10
CA HIS A 38 -21.62 -10.97 53.13
C HIS A 38 -22.00 -10.14 54.37
N SER A 39 -23.14 -10.37 55.04
CA SER A 39 -24.47 -10.93 54.68
C SER A 39 -25.40 -10.72 55.90
N SER A 40 -26.69 -11.07 55.78
CA SER A 40 -27.70 -11.19 56.85
C SER A 40 -28.10 -9.92 57.64
N ASP A 41 -29.34 -9.50 57.35
CA ASP A 41 -30.38 -8.97 58.24
C ASP A 41 -30.35 -9.47 59.71
N PRO A 42 -31.00 -8.79 60.71
CA PRO A 42 -32.29 -8.10 60.54
C PRO A 42 -32.55 -6.76 61.28
N CYS A 43 -33.58 -6.04 60.82
CA CYS A 43 -34.27 -4.98 61.59
C CYS A 43 -35.00 -5.53 62.84
N PRO A 44 -35.30 -4.69 63.84
CA PRO A 44 -36.72 -4.34 64.06
C PRO A 44 -37.02 -2.95 64.67
N SER A 45 -38.30 -2.55 64.63
CA SER A 45 -38.97 -1.37 65.27
C SER A 45 -38.54 0.02 64.77
N GLY A 46 -39.39 1.01 64.51
CA GLY A 46 -40.80 1.28 64.90
C GLY A 46 -40.87 2.74 65.45
N VAL A 47 -41.89 3.58 65.31
CA VAL A 47 -43.32 3.47 64.92
C VAL A 47 -43.84 4.86 64.48
N ALA A 48 -44.64 4.93 63.40
CA ALA A 48 -45.74 5.87 63.04
C ALA A 48 -45.61 7.41 63.26
N THR A 49 -46.35 8.32 62.60
CA THR A 49 -47.77 8.31 62.20
C THR A 49 -48.09 9.27 61.03
N SER A 50 -49.00 8.85 60.13
CA SER A 50 -50.16 9.60 59.56
C SER A 50 -49.95 10.94 58.79
N GLU A 51 -50.71 11.31 57.75
CA GLU A 51 -52.02 10.88 57.23
C GLU A 51 -52.10 10.91 55.69
N THR A 52 -53.01 10.12 55.11
CA THR A 52 -53.66 10.40 53.80
C THR A 52 -55.17 10.18 53.96
N PRO A 53 -56.02 10.86 53.16
CA PRO A 53 -57.11 10.09 52.53
C PRO A 53 -57.57 10.55 51.12
N LEU A 54 -57.53 9.58 50.19
CA LEU A 54 -58.67 9.13 49.35
C LEU A 54 -59.49 10.09 48.45
N ALA A 55 -59.46 9.84 47.12
CA ALA A 55 -60.64 9.47 46.28
C ALA A 55 -60.19 9.05 44.85
N LYS A 56 -60.38 7.79 44.40
CA LYS A 56 -61.51 7.28 43.54
C LYS A 56 -61.66 7.99 42.16
N ARG A 57 -61.83 7.32 41.00
CA ARG A 57 -61.79 5.88 40.60
C ARG A 57 -61.89 5.75 39.05
N HIS A 58 -61.39 4.63 38.50
CA HIS A 58 -61.83 3.93 37.27
C HIS A 58 -61.42 4.34 35.82
N CYS A 59 -60.71 3.39 35.19
CA CYS A 59 -60.89 2.80 33.84
C CYS A 59 -60.18 3.37 32.58
N ARG A 60 -59.44 2.43 31.93
CA ARG A 60 -58.82 2.41 30.58
C ARG A 60 -59.87 2.56 29.45
N PRO A 61 -59.53 3.01 28.21
CA PRO A 61 -58.56 2.37 27.27
C PRO A 61 -57.70 3.41 26.45
N SER A 62 -56.89 3.12 25.41
CA SER A 62 -56.50 1.89 24.66
C SER A 62 -55.21 2.09 23.83
N VAL A 63 -54.35 1.04 23.73
CA VAL A 63 -53.55 0.59 22.55
C VAL A 63 -52.48 1.52 21.92
N ALA A 64 -51.34 0.89 21.55
CA ALA A 64 -50.25 1.36 20.69
C ALA A 64 -49.22 2.35 21.29
N ASP A 65 -48.35 1.81 22.14
CA ASP A 65 -47.01 2.38 22.36
C ASP A 65 -45.98 1.23 22.47
N GLN A 66 -45.44 0.83 21.31
CA GLN A 66 -44.39 -0.21 21.15
C GLN A 66 -43.47 0.13 19.96
N THR A 67 -42.99 1.37 19.89
CA THR A 67 -41.77 1.70 19.11
C THR A 67 -40.61 1.81 20.09
N ALA A 68 -40.06 0.65 20.48
CA ALA A 68 -38.86 0.59 21.30
C ALA A 68 -37.69 1.24 20.55
N GLY A 69 -36.96 2.13 21.23
CA GLY A 69 -35.99 3.00 20.60
C GLY A 69 -34.76 2.29 20.04
N TYR A 70 -34.34 2.70 18.85
CA TYR A 70 -33.00 2.43 18.31
C TYR A 70 -32.15 3.70 18.44
N SER A 71 -30.86 3.53 18.72
CA SER A 71 -29.92 4.65 18.83
C SER A 71 -29.62 5.28 17.46
N PRO A 72 -29.53 6.62 17.35
CA PRO A 72 -29.21 7.38 16.11
C PRO A 72 -28.00 6.87 15.30
N HIS A 73 -27.03 6.24 15.96
CA HIS A 73 -25.68 6.02 15.45
C HIS A 73 -25.50 4.62 14.81
N ASN A 74 -26.55 3.79 14.78
CA ASN A 74 -26.41 2.36 14.58
C ASN A 74 -26.42 1.92 13.11
N ARG A 75 -25.33 2.22 12.38
CA ARG A 75 -25.10 1.80 10.97
C ARG A 75 -25.16 0.28 10.78
N GLU A 76 -24.86 -0.51 11.80
CA GLU A 76 -25.03 -1.98 11.79
C GLU A 76 -26.50 -2.41 11.68
N GLN A 77 -27.44 -1.60 12.19
CA GLN A 77 -28.88 -1.90 12.19
C GLN A 77 -29.62 -1.28 11.01
N LEU A 78 -29.23 -0.08 10.58
CA LEU A 78 -29.93 0.66 9.51
C LEU A 78 -29.24 0.57 8.14
N GLY A 79 -28.01 0.06 8.08
CA GLY A 79 -27.12 0.21 6.92
C GLY A 79 -26.71 1.66 6.67
N GLY A 80 -25.88 1.90 5.65
CA GLY A 80 -25.39 3.24 5.32
C GLY A 80 -26.50 4.21 4.91
N LYS A 81 -27.25 3.86 3.85
CA LYS A 81 -28.37 4.66 3.32
C LYS A 81 -29.43 4.98 4.39
N GLY A 82 -29.82 3.98 5.17
CA GLY A 82 -30.85 4.12 6.21
C GLY A 82 -30.39 5.03 7.35
N MET A 83 -29.10 4.95 7.74
CA MET A 83 -28.49 5.85 8.72
C MET A 83 -28.45 7.29 8.19
N PHE A 84 -28.07 7.53 6.94
CA PHE A 84 -28.05 8.87 6.36
C PHE A 84 -29.45 9.48 6.20
N LEU A 85 -30.43 8.73 5.69
CA LEU A 85 -31.84 9.15 5.64
C LEU A 85 -32.36 9.55 7.03
N TRP A 86 -32.01 8.78 8.05
CA TRP A 86 -32.36 9.08 9.44
C TRP A 86 -31.69 10.37 9.94
N ARG A 87 -30.40 10.57 9.65
CA ARG A 87 -29.69 11.82 10.01
C ARG A 87 -30.30 13.04 9.31
N MET A 88 -30.63 12.95 8.02
CA MET A 88 -31.31 14.03 7.27
C MET A 88 -32.68 14.37 7.88
N LYS A 89 -33.47 13.36 8.23
CA LYS A 89 -34.76 13.52 8.91
C LYS A 89 -34.60 14.21 10.28
N LYS A 90 -33.55 13.86 11.04
CA LYS A 90 -33.24 14.48 12.34
C LYS A 90 -32.81 15.95 12.19
N ALA A 91 -32.04 16.27 11.16
CA ALA A 91 -31.64 17.64 10.81
C ALA A 91 -32.80 18.51 10.28
N GLY A 92 -34.02 17.96 10.14
CA GLY A 92 -35.19 18.70 9.65
C GLY A 92 -35.23 18.90 8.13
N LEU A 93 -34.35 18.23 7.38
CA LEU A 93 -34.32 18.30 5.92
C LEU A 93 -35.53 17.55 5.31
N SER A 94 -36.03 18.06 4.17
CA SER A 94 -37.19 17.46 3.48
C SER A 94 -36.81 16.13 2.83
N VAL A 95 -37.07 15.03 3.53
CA VAL A 95 -36.94 13.66 3.00
C VAL A 95 -38.34 13.04 2.81
N PRO A 96 -38.59 12.27 1.73
CA PRO A 96 -39.82 11.51 1.61
C PRO A 96 -39.98 10.55 2.79
N PRO A 97 -41.17 10.44 3.41
CA PRO A 97 -41.44 9.49 4.48
C PRO A 97 -40.90 8.09 4.18
N PHE A 98 -40.22 7.50 5.17
CA PHE A 98 -39.61 6.18 5.06
C PHE A 98 -39.65 5.44 6.40
N GLU A 99 -39.55 4.12 6.32
CA GLU A 99 -39.34 3.20 7.43
C GLU A 99 -38.18 2.24 7.10
N CYS A 100 -37.39 1.86 8.11
CA CYS A 100 -36.24 0.97 7.94
C CYS A 100 -36.56 -0.44 8.45
N VAL A 101 -36.44 -1.44 7.57
CA VAL A 101 -36.38 -2.85 7.96
C VAL A 101 -34.95 -3.14 8.42
N THR A 102 -34.75 -3.21 9.74
CA THR A 102 -33.40 -3.28 10.30
C THR A 102 -32.68 -4.60 9.97
N ALA A 103 -31.36 -4.60 10.03
CA ALA A 103 -30.56 -5.81 9.91
C ALA A 103 -30.97 -6.89 10.94
N GLN A 104 -31.50 -6.52 12.11
CA GLN A 104 -32.09 -7.49 13.05
C GLN A 104 -33.36 -8.16 12.49
N VAL A 105 -34.26 -7.42 11.84
CA VAL A 105 -35.46 -7.99 11.19
C VAL A 105 -35.06 -8.93 10.04
N MET A 106 -34.09 -8.51 9.22
CA MET A 106 -33.56 -9.33 8.13
C MET A 106 -32.85 -10.59 8.64
N ASN A 107 -32.05 -10.49 9.72
CA ASN A 107 -31.47 -11.67 10.39
C ASN A 107 -32.52 -12.62 10.98
N THR A 108 -33.70 -12.13 11.38
CA THR A 108 -34.81 -12.99 11.83
C THR A 108 -35.47 -13.71 10.64
N LEU A 109 -35.56 -13.06 9.48
CA LEU A 109 -36.03 -13.66 8.23
C LEU A 109 -35.05 -14.73 7.70
N GLU A 110 -33.75 -14.44 7.72
CA GLU A 110 -32.69 -15.38 7.30
C GLU A 110 -32.61 -16.64 8.17
N LYS A 111 -33.00 -16.55 9.44
CA LYS A 111 -33.07 -17.68 10.40
C LYS A 111 -34.35 -18.52 10.26
N HIS A 112 -35.30 -18.13 9.42
CA HIS A 112 -36.54 -18.89 9.27
C HIS A 112 -36.22 -20.30 8.76
N PRO A 113 -36.76 -21.37 9.39
CA PRO A 113 -36.59 -22.73 8.89
C PRO A 113 -37.17 -22.89 7.49
N LEU A 114 -36.50 -23.69 6.65
CA LEU A 114 -36.83 -23.88 5.25
C LEU A 114 -37.10 -25.34 4.92
N ASP A 115 -38.04 -25.57 4.00
CA ASP A 115 -38.32 -26.89 3.43
C ASP A 115 -37.13 -27.35 2.56
N SER A 116 -36.52 -28.47 2.96
CA SER A 116 -35.44 -29.13 2.23
C SER A 116 -35.80 -29.45 0.78
N HIS A 117 -37.05 -29.87 0.52
CA HIS A 117 -37.49 -30.24 -0.82
C HIS A 117 -37.64 -29.05 -1.77
N LEU A 118 -37.75 -27.82 -1.23
CA LEU A 118 -37.72 -26.60 -2.02
C LEU A 118 -36.28 -26.12 -2.24
N LEU A 119 -35.37 -26.32 -1.27
CA LEU A 119 -33.95 -26.01 -1.47
C LEU A 119 -33.31 -26.84 -2.59
N ASP A 120 -33.55 -28.15 -2.66
CA ASP A 120 -32.98 -29.01 -3.73
C ASP A 120 -33.41 -28.60 -5.16
N ARG A 121 -34.51 -27.83 -5.31
CA ARG A 121 -34.97 -27.30 -6.61
C ARG A 121 -34.05 -26.20 -7.15
N TYR A 122 -33.54 -25.35 -6.26
CA TYR A 122 -32.68 -24.21 -6.57
C TYR A 122 -31.18 -24.52 -6.35
N PHE A 123 -30.89 -25.52 -5.52
CA PHE A 123 -29.54 -25.92 -5.11
C PHE A 123 -29.35 -27.44 -5.18
N PRO A 124 -29.18 -28.03 -6.38
CA PRO A 124 -29.06 -29.47 -6.52
C PRO A 124 -27.90 -30.03 -5.68
N GLY A 125 -28.22 -30.74 -4.59
CA GLY A 125 -27.26 -31.40 -3.70
C GLY A 125 -26.82 -30.61 -2.46
N ILE A 126 -27.39 -29.42 -2.16
CA ILE A 126 -27.02 -28.66 -0.94
C ILE A 126 -27.51 -29.33 0.34
N VAL A 127 -28.66 -30.01 0.28
CA VAL A 127 -29.34 -30.61 1.45
C VAL A 127 -28.53 -31.78 2.02
N HIS A 128 -27.61 -32.35 1.26
CA HIS A 128 -26.82 -33.55 1.59
C HIS A 128 -25.46 -33.25 2.26
N GLU A 129 -25.10 -31.96 2.44
CA GLU A 129 -23.78 -31.54 2.92
C GLU A 129 -23.73 -31.13 4.42
N TRP A 130 -24.87 -30.97 5.12
CA TRP A 130 -24.89 -30.40 6.48
C TRP A 130 -26.10 -30.84 7.33
N ASP A 131 -25.86 -31.02 8.65
CA ASP A 131 -26.75 -31.73 9.60
C ASP A 131 -27.42 -30.77 10.62
N THR A 132 -27.90 -29.62 10.15
CA THR A 132 -28.52 -28.58 11.00
C THR A 132 -29.75 -27.94 10.34
N GLU A 133 -30.53 -27.14 11.09
CA GLU A 133 -31.74 -26.49 10.56
C GLU A 133 -31.48 -25.69 9.28
N ASN A 134 -32.19 -26.07 8.20
CA ASN A 134 -32.18 -25.39 6.92
C ASN A 134 -32.64 -23.93 7.08
N SER A 135 -31.75 -22.97 6.90
CA SER A 135 -32.03 -21.53 6.95
C SER A 135 -31.04 -20.76 6.09
N LEU A 136 -31.43 -19.62 5.52
CA LEU A 136 -30.55 -18.81 4.66
C LEU A 136 -29.28 -18.39 5.41
N ARG A 137 -29.39 -18.12 6.72
CA ARG A 137 -28.25 -17.77 7.55
C ARG A 137 -27.21 -18.89 7.55
N ASN A 138 -27.63 -20.12 7.86
CA ASN A 138 -26.69 -21.22 8.00
C ASN A 138 -26.10 -21.62 6.63
N ILE A 139 -26.87 -21.49 5.54
CA ILE A 139 -26.36 -21.67 4.16
C ILE A 139 -25.27 -20.63 3.85
N ARG A 140 -25.49 -19.35 4.19
CA ARG A 140 -24.47 -18.30 4.07
C ARG A 140 -23.23 -18.61 4.91
N ASP A 141 -23.44 -19.01 6.16
CA ASP A 141 -22.35 -19.32 7.08
C ASP A 141 -21.52 -20.54 6.59
N TYR A 142 -22.14 -21.51 5.89
CA TYR A 142 -21.43 -22.61 5.19
C TYR A 142 -20.67 -22.15 3.93
N LEU A 143 -21.25 -21.30 3.08
CA LEU A 143 -20.57 -20.76 1.88
C LEU A 143 -19.24 -20.07 2.23
N ASN A 144 -19.20 -19.41 3.38
CA ASN A 144 -18.00 -18.76 3.94
C ASN A 144 -16.90 -19.76 4.34
N THR A 145 -17.22 -21.04 4.54
CA THR A 145 -16.24 -22.10 4.88
C THR A 145 -15.63 -22.82 3.67
N LEU A 146 -16.20 -22.64 2.47
CA LEU A 146 -15.70 -23.28 1.26
C LEU A 146 -14.28 -22.77 0.92
N PRO A 147 -13.35 -23.64 0.47
CA PRO A 147 -12.00 -23.22 0.11
C PRO A 147 -11.98 -22.43 -1.22
N PRO A 148 -10.99 -21.54 -1.46
CA PRO A 148 -10.92 -20.73 -2.69
C PRO A 148 -10.93 -21.51 -4.01
N ALA A 149 -10.48 -22.77 -3.99
CA ALA A 149 -10.53 -23.67 -5.14
C ALA A 149 -11.97 -24.07 -5.58
N GLN A 150 -12.98 -23.75 -4.79
CA GLN A 150 -14.40 -23.99 -5.10
C GLN A 150 -15.18 -22.70 -5.41
N GLN A 151 -14.50 -21.61 -5.80
CA GLN A 151 -15.14 -20.33 -6.08
C GLN A 151 -16.33 -20.46 -7.06
N THR A 152 -16.20 -21.23 -8.15
CA THR A 152 -17.32 -21.45 -9.09
C THR A 152 -18.54 -22.11 -8.44
N LYS A 153 -18.36 -23.12 -7.57
CA LYS A 153 -19.46 -23.73 -6.81
C LYS A 153 -20.12 -22.70 -5.88
N ARG A 154 -19.31 -21.82 -5.28
CA ARG A 154 -19.79 -20.74 -4.41
C ARG A 154 -20.62 -19.73 -5.22
N ASP A 155 -20.14 -19.33 -6.39
CA ASP A 155 -20.81 -18.37 -7.29
C ASP A 155 -22.11 -18.96 -7.87
N ASP A 156 -22.12 -20.23 -8.27
CA ASP A 156 -23.34 -20.94 -8.71
C ASP A 156 -24.41 -20.96 -7.60
N TRP A 157 -24.01 -21.26 -6.37
CA TRP A 157 -24.92 -21.31 -5.22
C TRP A 157 -25.39 -19.92 -4.76
N LEU A 158 -24.54 -18.90 -4.86
CA LEU A 158 -24.91 -17.51 -4.63
C LEU A 158 -25.97 -17.05 -5.65
N SER A 159 -25.78 -17.39 -6.92
CA SER A 159 -26.75 -17.12 -7.99
C SER A 159 -28.10 -17.78 -7.70
N GLY A 160 -28.10 -19.07 -7.34
CA GLY A 160 -29.32 -19.78 -6.92
C GLY A 160 -29.98 -19.16 -5.67
N LEU A 161 -29.21 -18.56 -4.74
CA LEU A 161 -29.74 -17.90 -3.54
C LEU A 161 -30.46 -16.61 -3.90
N ALA A 162 -29.91 -15.83 -4.83
CA ALA A 162 -30.62 -14.69 -5.39
C ALA A 162 -31.95 -15.13 -6.05
N GLU A 163 -31.94 -16.19 -6.87
CA GLU A 163 -33.15 -16.70 -7.53
C GLU A 163 -34.19 -17.24 -6.53
N PHE A 164 -33.77 -18.05 -5.56
CA PHE A 164 -34.64 -18.64 -4.54
C PHE A 164 -35.26 -17.56 -3.65
N ILE A 165 -34.47 -16.60 -3.15
CA ILE A 165 -34.96 -15.52 -2.29
C ILE A 165 -35.98 -14.65 -3.04
N ALA A 166 -35.81 -14.44 -4.34
CA ALA A 166 -36.75 -13.69 -5.18
C ALA A 166 -38.02 -14.48 -5.58
N SER A 167 -38.11 -15.78 -5.25
CA SER A 167 -39.15 -16.69 -5.74
C SER A 167 -40.48 -16.66 -4.95
N ASP A 168 -41.53 -17.15 -5.59
CA ASP A 168 -42.81 -17.47 -4.93
C ASP A 168 -42.65 -18.55 -3.84
N ASP A 169 -41.79 -19.56 -4.07
CA ASP A 169 -41.55 -20.67 -3.13
C ASP A 169 -40.97 -20.19 -1.80
N TYR A 170 -40.04 -19.22 -1.81
CA TYR A 170 -39.50 -18.64 -0.57
C TYR A 170 -40.52 -17.73 0.11
N TYR A 171 -41.22 -16.88 -0.64
CA TYR A 171 -42.28 -16.02 -0.10
C TYR A 171 -43.35 -16.82 0.66
N GLU A 172 -43.84 -17.92 0.08
CA GLU A 172 -44.89 -18.74 0.71
C GLU A 172 -44.43 -19.39 2.03
N GLN A 173 -43.13 -19.65 2.20
CA GLN A 173 -42.56 -20.15 3.46
C GLN A 173 -42.46 -19.07 4.55
N VAL A 174 -42.15 -17.82 4.20
CA VAL A 174 -41.82 -16.77 5.18
C VAL A 174 -42.93 -15.73 5.42
N LYS A 175 -44.00 -15.71 4.62
CA LYS A 175 -45.10 -14.72 4.71
C LYS A 175 -45.78 -14.61 6.09
N ASP A 176 -45.86 -15.70 6.86
CA ASP A 176 -46.50 -15.73 8.18
C ASP A 176 -45.51 -15.52 9.35
N SER A 177 -44.22 -15.39 9.03
CA SER A 177 -43.13 -15.19 9.99
C SER A 177 -43.29 -13.92 10.83
N GLU A 178 -42.53 -13.83 11.93
CA GLU A 178 -42.50 -12.61 12.72
C GLU A 178 -41.92 -11.43 11.92
N ALA A 179 -40.85 -11.66 11.16
CA ALA A 179 -40.23 -10.65 10.31
C ALA A 179 -41.20 -10.11 9.24
N ALA A 180 -41.96 -10.98 8.57
CA ALA A 180 -43.00 -10.57 7.62
C ALA A 180 -44.08 -9.70 8.29
N ARG A 181 -44.56 -10.08 9.48
CA ARG A 181 -45.52 -9.30 10.26
C ARG A 181 -44.96 -7.93 10.69
N GLN A 182 -43.67 -7.83 10.99
CA GLN A 182 -42.99 -6.56 11.27
C GLN A 182 -42.86 -5.69 10.02
N ILE A 183 -42.44 -6.23 8.87
CA ILE A 183 -42.36 -5.52 7.57
C ILE A 183 -43.73 -4.99 7.14
N ALA A 184 -44.78 -5.81 7.23
CA ALA A 184 -46.17 -5.39 6.99
C ALA A 184 -46.69 -4.39 8.04
N GLY A 185 -46.10 -4.36 9.24
CA GLY A 185 -46.31 -3.31 10.26
C GLY A 185 -45.76 -1.96 9.80
N LEU A 186 -44.48 -1.92 9.43
CA LEU A 186 -43.78 -0.73 8.92
C LEU A 186 -44.49 -0.16 7.68
N ARG A 187 -44.85 -1.01 6.70
CA ARG A 187 -45.59 -0.58 5.50
C ARG A 187 -46.96 0.03 5.81
N ARG A 188 -47.63 -0.44 6.87
CA ARG A 188 -48.91 0.13 7.34
C ARG A 188 -48.70 1.44 8.09
N GLN A 189 -47.67 1.56 8.93
CA GLN A 189 -47.32 2.82 9.59
C GLN A 189 -47.01 3.91 8.55
N LEU A 190 -46.17 3.60 7.56
CA LEU A 190 -45.93 4.48 6.42
C LEU A 190 -47.21 4.78 5.64
N GLY A 191 -48.10 3.79 5.46
CA GLY A 191 -49.39 3.96 4.80
C GLY A 191 -50.43 4.80 5.56
N VAL A 192 -50.29 4.97 6.88
CA VAL A 192 -51.09 5.92 7.67
C VAL A 192 -50.65 7.37 7.42
N ILE A 193 -49.36 7.57 7.12
CA ILE A 193 -48.76 8.87 6.81
C ILE A 193 -48.94 9.22 5.31
N ALA A 194 -48.79 8.22 4.43
CA ALA A 194 -48.76 8.33 2.97
C ALA A 194 -49.84 7.44 2.33
N ALA A 195 -51.11 7.74 2.62
CA ALA A 195 -52.26 6.93 2.19
C ALA A 195 -52.26 6.63 0.68
N SER A 196 -52.22 5.34 0.33
CA SER A 196 -52.28 4.80 -1.04
C SER A 196 -51.20 5.28 -2.03
N GLN A 197 -50.13 5.92 -1.57
CA GLN A 197 -49.02 6.32 -2.44
C GLN A 197 -48.04 5.17 -2.73
N PRO A 198 -47.40 5.18 -3.93
CA PRO A 198 -46.31 4.26 -4.26
C PRO A 198 -45.14 4.39 -3.29
N VAL A 199 -44.46 3.27 -3.06
CA VAL A 199 -43.22 3.20 -2.26
C VAL A 199 -42.16 2.46 -3.05
N ILE A 200 -40.90 2.81 -2.81
CA ILE A 200 -39.72 2.12 -3.31
C ILE A 200 -39.04 1.42 -2.14
N VAL A 201 -38.68 0.15 -2.34
CA VAL A 201 -37.79 -0.58 -1.44
C VAL A 201 -36.37 -0.39 -1.94
N ARG A 202 -35.51 0.18 -1.10
CA ARG A 202 -34.08 0.37 -1.36
C ARG A 202 -33.26 -0.58 -0.48
N SER A 203 -32.15 -1.08 -1.02
CA SER A 203 -31.06 -1.70 -0.27
C SER A 203 -30.42 -0.73 0.71
N SER A 204 -29.83 -1.25 1.79
CA SER A 204 -29.03 -0.49 2.75
C SER A 204 -28.01 -1.43 3.43
N GLY A 205 -26.91 -1.71 2.76
CA GLY A 205 -25.81 -2.53 3.29
C GLY A 205 -25.02 -1.80 4.38
N ILE A 206 -24.38 -2.54 5.30
CA ILE A 206 -23.53 -1.95 6.35
C ILE A 206 -22.33 -1.19 5.74
N ASN A 207 -21.77 -1.69 4.63
CA ASN A 207 -20.63 -1.08 3.93
C ASN A 207 -21.03 -0.19 2.74
N GLU A 208 -22.33 -0.09 2.42
CA GLU A 208 -22.85 0.75 1.32
C GLU A 208 -22.83 2.24 1.70
N ASP A 209 -22.47 3.13 0.78
CA ASP A 209 -22.22 4.56 1.06
C ASP A 209 -21.27 4.77 2.27
N ASN A 210 -20.06 4.20 2.22
CA ASN A 210 -19.01 4.47 3.18
C ASN A 210 -18.06 5.57 2.65
N TYR A 211 -17.29 6.20 3.54
CA TYR A 211 -16.25 7.15 3.14
C TYR A 211 -15.22 6.45 2.24
N GLY A 212 -15.04 6.94 1.02
CA GLY A 212 -14.18 6.32 -0.01
C GLY A 212 -14.70 5.03 -0.65
N ASP A 213 -15.93 4.57 -0.36
CA ASP A 213 -16.55 3.41 -1.02
C ASP A 213 -18.07 3.63 -1.18
N ALA A 214 -18.51 4.12 -2.35
CA ALA A 214 -19.92 4.48 -2.57
C ALA A 214 -20.78 3.35 -3.13
N GLN A 215 -20.21 2.15 -3.38
CA GLN A 215 -20.87 0.94 -3.88
C GLN A 215 -22.02 1.19 -4.89
N ALA A 216 -21.79 2.09 -5.85
CA ALA A 216 -22.84 2.63 -6.70
C ALA A 216 -23.42 1.55 -7.64
N GLY A 217 -24.76 1.48 -7.75
CA GLY A 217 -25.44 0.50 -8.60
C GLY A 217 -25.31 -0.98 -8.16
N LYS A 218 -24.62 -1.26 -7.05
CA LYS A 218 -24.29 -2.62 -6.60
C LYS A 218 -25.52 -3.45 -6.23
N TYR A 219 -26.46 -2.85 -5.51
CA TYR A 219 -27.66 -3.52 -5.01
C TYR A 219 -28.93 -2.93 -5.64
N LEU A 220 -30.00 -3.73 -5.67
CA LEU A 220 -31.24 -3.38 -6.37
C LEU A 220 -32.09 -2.39 -5.56
N SER A 221 -32.91 -1.59 -6.24
CA SER A 221 -34.01 -0.83 -5.64
C SER A 221 -35.26 -0.98 -6.52
N LEU A 222 -36.43 -1.21 -5.92
CA LEU A 222 -37.67 -1.57 -6.64
C LEU A 222 -38.88 -0.81 -6.13
N VAL A 223 -39.65 -0.22 -7.04
CA VAL A 223 -40.99 0.32 -6.74
C VAL A 223 -41.95 -0.85 -6.46
N GLN A 224 -42.75 -0.74 -5.40
CA GLN A 224 -43.76 -1.72 -5.03
C GLN A 224 -44.90 -1.72 -6.06
N GLY A 225 -45.22 -2.89 -6.60
CA GLY A 225 -46.43 -3.14 -7.38
C GLY A 225 -47.70 -3.27 -6.52
N GLU A 226 -48.73 -3.95 -7.03
CA GLU A 226 -49.89 -4.40 -6.25
C GLU A 226 -49.59 -5.65 -5.38
N GLU A 227 -48.38 -6.20 -5.51
CA GLU A 227 -47.86 -7.31 -4.71
C GLU A 227 -47.65 -6.96 -3.23
N ASP A 228 -47.65 -7.99 -2.38
CA ASP A 228 -47.27 -7.84 -0.97
C ASP A 228 -45.87 -7.21 -0.86
N ILE A 229 -45.73 -6.22 0.02
CA ILE A 229 -44.47 -5.50 0.26
C ILE A 229 -43.30 -6.45 0.58
N LEU A 230 -43.59 -7.59 1.23
CA LEU A 230 -42.58 -8.61 1.50
C LEU A 230 -41.96 -9.14 0.20
N ARG A 231 -42.73 -9.33 -0.87
CA ARG A 231 -42.22 -9.79 -2.17
C ARG A 231 -41.23 -8.80 -2.76
N THR A 232 -41.53 -7.50 -2.67
CA THR A 232 -40.61 -6.45 -3.11
C THR A 232 -39.36 -6.39 -2.23
N CYS A 233 -39.50 -6.52 -0.90
CA CYS A 233 -38.37 -6.63 0.03
C CYS A 233 -37.48 -7.85 -0.26
N LEU A 234 -38.07 -9.00 -0.58
CA LEU A 234 -37.35 -10.23 -0.92
C LEU A 234 -36.57 -10.09 -2.24
N LYS A 235 -37.16 -9.52 -3.29
CA LYS A 235 -36.45 -9.22 -4.55
C LYS A 235 -35.27 -8.26 -4.36
N VAL A 236 -35.38 -7.30 -3.44
CA VAL A 236 -34.25 -6.42 -3.09
C VAL A 236 -33.21 -7.18 -2.24
N MET A 237 -33.63 -7.97 -1.25
CA MET A 237 -32.76 -8.82 -0.44
C MET A 237 -31.91 -9.76 -1.30
N ALA A 238 -32.52 -10.42 -2.29
CA ALA A 238 -31.86 -11.29 -3.25
C ALA A 238 -30.68 -10.63 -3.97
N SER A 239 -30.72 -9.30 -4.18
CA SER A 239 -29.61 -8.61 -4.83
C SER A 239 -28.30 -8.65 -4.02
N ALA A 240 -28.35 -8.83 -2.69
CA ALA A 240 -27.16 -8.96 -1.85
C ALA A 240 -26.53 -10.37 -1.85
N TYR A 241 -27.16 -11.34 -2.52
CA TYR A 241 -26.67 -12.71 -2.66
C TYR A 241 -26.06 -13.00 -4.03
N ARG A 242 -26.04 -12.03 -4.96
CA ARG A 242 -25.43 -12.24 -6.28
C ARG A 242 -23.91 -12.37 -6.18
N PRO A 243 -23.23 -13.20 -6.99
CA PRO A 243 -21.78 -13.41 -6.87
C PRO A 243 -20.97 -12.11 -7.01
N GLU A 244 -21.38 -11.22 -7.91
CA GLU A 244 -20.66 -10.00 -8.27
C GLU A 244 -20.56 -9.01 -7.10
N VAL A 245 -21.51 -9.07 -6.16
CA VAL A 245 -21.64 -8.13 -5.04
C VAL A 245 -21.05 -8.67 -3.73
N CYS A 246 -20.64 -9.95 -3.73
CA CYS A 246 -20.12 -10.68 -2.57
C CYS A 246 -18.58 -10.75 -2.64
N PRO A 247 -17.83 -9.79 -2.05
CA PRO A 247 -16.38 -9.89 -1.98
C PRO A 247 -15.97 -11.18 -1.24
N GLU A 248 -15.00 -11.90 -1.81
CA GLU A 248 -14.60 -13.25 -1.37
C GLU A 248 -15.75 -14.28 -1.32
N GLY A 249 -16.88 -13.98 -1.98
CA GLY A 249 -18.10 -14.79 -1.97
C GLY A 249 -18.88 -14.74 -0.65
N ILE A 250 -18.73 -13.67 0.15
CA ILE A 250 -19.44 -13.47 1.41
C ILE A 250 -20.59 -12.45 1.25
N PRO A 251 -21.87 -12.89 1.25
CA PRO A 251 -23.03 -11.99 1.30
C PRO A 251 -22.99 -11.10 2.54
N GLN A 252 -23.11 -9.79 2.34
CA GLN A 252 -23.07 -8.83 3.43
C GLN A 252 -24.46 -8.70 4.10
N PRO A 253 -24.53 -8.60 5.44
CA PRO A 253 -25.78 -8.25 6.11
C PRO A 253 -26.31 -6.90 5.60
N MET A 254 -27.61 -6.87 5.33
CA MET A 254 -28.28 -5.73 4.70
C MET A 254 -29.57 -5.38 5.45
N ALA A 255 -29.78 -4.09 5.68
CA ALA A 255 -31.07 -3.53 6.04
C ALA A 255 -31.82 -3.09 4.77
N LEU A 256 -33.13 -2.88 4.83
CA LEU A 256 -33.92 -2.34 3.73
C LEU A 256 -34.60 -1.04 4.16
N ILE A 257 -34.85 -0.15 3.20
CA ILE A 257 -35.63 1.08 3.41
C ILE A 257 -36.90 0.97 2.58
N ILE A 258 -38.06 1.16 3.19
CA ILE A 258 -39.33 1.32 2.50
C ILE A 258 -39.63 2.83 2.51
N GLN A 259 -39.48 3.49 1.36
CA GLN A 259 -39.59 4.95 1.23
C GLN A 259 -40.69 5.34 0.24
N GLN A 260 -41.41 6.41 0.52
CA GLN A 260 -42.41 6.98 -0.38
C GLN A 260 -41.77 7.45 -1.68
N CYS A 261 -42.35 7.07 -2.82
CA CYS A 261 -41.95 7.64 -4.11
C CYS A 261 -42.53 9.05 -4.26
N ILE A 262 -41.76 9.95 -4.86
CA ILE A 262 -42.23 11.27 -5.28
C ILE A 262 -42.60 11.21 -6.77
N ASP A 263 -43.70 11.84 -7.16
CA ASP A 263 -44.03 12.03 -8.57
C ASP A 263 -43.34 13.31 -9.07
N CYS A 264 -42.24 13.11 -9.80
CA CYS A 264 -41.24 14.14 -10.05
C CYS A 264 -41.52 14.92 -11.35
N GLN A 265 -41.59 16.24 -11.24
CA GLN A 265 -41.43 17.13 -12.38
C GLN A 265 -39.98 17.11 -12.88
N TYR A 266 -39.03 17.18 -11.95
CA TYR A 266 -37.60 17.04 -12.21
C TYR A 266 -36.95 16.14 -11.15
N GLY A 267 -35.93 15.39 -11.57
CA GLY A 267 -35.10 14.57 -10.71
C GLY A 267 -33.65 14.66 -11.14
N GLY A 268 -32.74 14.65 -10.18
CA GLY A 268 -31.33 14.91 -10.45
C GLY A 268 -30.39 14.51 -9.33
N VAL A 269 -29.12 14.79 -9.57
CA VAL A 269 -28.01 14.65 -8.63
C VAL A 269 -27.31 15.98 -8.41
N ALA A 270 -26.83 16.21 -7.20
CA ALA A 270 -26.02 17.36 -6.85
C ALA A 270 -24.77 16.92 -6.09
N MET A 271 -23.60 17.22 -6.67
CA MET A 271 -22.30 17.04 -6.01
C MET A 271 -21.84 18.39 -5.45
N SER A 272 -21.48 18.41 -4.17
CA SER A 272 -21.10 19.66 -3.49
C SER A 272 -19.67 20.12 -3.81
N PHE A 273 -18.81 19.25 -4.35
CA PHE A 273 -17.51 19.63 -4.92
C PHE A 273 -17.32 18.97 -6.28
N GLN A 274 -16.66 19.67 -7.22
CA GLN A 274 -16.30 19.14 -8.54
C GLN A 274 -14.85 18.59 -8.57
N SER A 275 -13.91 19.28 -7.94
CA SER A 275 -12.49 18.91 -7.88
C SER A 275 -11.89 19.20 -6.50
N PHE A 276 -10.63 18.80 -6.30
CA PHE A 276 -9.84 19.19 -5.12
C PHE A 276 -9.36 20.65 -5.16
N GLN A 277 -9.58 21.39 -6.26
CA GLN A 277 -9.05 22.74 -6.45
C GLN A 277 -10.11 23.82 -6.69
N ASP A 278 -11.39 23.45 -6.83
CA ASP A 278 -12.49 24.40 -6.98
C ASP A 278 -13.69 24.06 -6.08
N ASP A 279 -14.29 25.09 -5.50
CA ASP A 279 -15.49 25.00 -4.67
C ASP A 279 -16.77 25.09 -5.51
N THR A 280 -16.76 24.38 -6.65
CA THR A 280 -17.86 24.36 -7.61
C THR A 280 -18.85 23.26 -7.20
N VAL A 281 -20.09 23.65 -6.88
CA VAL A 281 -21.22 22.73 -6.75
C VAL A 281 -21.76 22.44 -8.15
N ARG A 282 -21.99 21.16 -8.47
CA ARG A 282 -22.56 20.72 -9.75
C ARG A 282 -23.91 20.07 -9.53
N VAL A 283 -24.95 20.65 -10.13
CA VAL A 283 -26.31 20.12 -10.15
C VAL A 283 -26.63 19.61 -11.55
N GLU A 284 -26.91 18.31 -11.71
CA GLU A 284 -27.31 17.68 -12.97
C GLU A 284 -28.73 17.11 -12.84
N PHE A 285 -29.67 17.52 -13.71
CA PHE A 285 -31.09 17.15 -13.59
C PHE A 285 -31.76 16.85 -14.93
N THR A 286 -32.83 16.06 -14.87
CA THR A 286 -33.66 15.69 -16.01
C THR A 286 -35.16 15.83 -15.67
N PRO A 287 -36.03 16.08 -16.66
CA PRO A 287 -37.48 16.01 -16.47
C PRO A 287 -37.92 14.58 -16.10
N GLY A 288 -38.81 14.46 -15.11
CA GLY A 288 -39.25 13.16 -14.58
C GLY A 288 -38.42 12.67 -13.40
N GLN A 289 -38.28 11.35 -13.27
CA GLN A 289 -37.62 10.67 -12.15
C GLN A 289 -36.08 10.79 -12.21
N PRO A 290 -35.39 10.86 -11.05
CA PRO A 290 -33.94 11.05 -10.96
C PRO A 290 -33.10 10.04 -11.74
N ARG A 291 -33.63 8.83 -11.93
CA ARG A 291 -33.03 7.78 -12.77
C ARG A 291 -32.63 8.27 -14.17
N GLY A 292 -33.33 9.27 -14.72
CA GLY A 292 -32.96 9.90 -16.00
C GLY A 292 -31.61 10.63 -15.99
N ALA A 293 -31.18 11.14 -14.83
CA ALA A 293 -29.87 11.76 -14.64
C ALA A 293 -28.78 10.74 -14.23
N VAL A 294 -29.15 9.73 -13.44
CA VAL A 294 -28.21 8.79 -12.80
C VAL A 294 -27.82 7.61 -13.68
N ALA A 295 -28.75 7.10 -14.51
CA ALA A 295 -28.54 5.83 -15.20
C ALA A 295 -27.54 5.88 -16.37
N GLY A 296 -27.21 7.07 -16.92
CA GLY A 296 -26.31 7.23 -18.08
C GLY A 296 -26.84 6.69 -19.43
N GLN A 297 -27.94 5.94 -19.41
CA GLN A 297 -28.44 5.20 -20.57
C GLN A 297 -28.93 6.10 -21.74
N SER A 298 -28.61 5.68 -22.97
CA SER A 298 -29.19 6.15 -24.24
C SER A 298 -28.93 7.61 -24.63
N GLY A 299 -27.73 8.12 -24.36
CA GLY A 299 -27.27 9.42 -24.87
C GLY A 299 -28.00 10.63 -24.28
N ASN A 300 -28.70 10.44 -23.15
CA ASN A 300 -29.20 11.56 -22.36
C ASN A 300 -28.02 12.34 -21.78
N ARG A 301 -27.94 13.63 -22.11
CA ARG A 301 -27.11 14.59 -21.41
C ARG A 301 -28.00 15.40 -20.47
N PRO A 302 -27.88 15.29 -19.13
CA PRO A 302 -28.67 16.08 -18.20
C PRO A 302 -28.51 17.59 -18.41
N HIS A 303 -29.51 18.36 -17.98
CA HIS A 303 -29.33 19.80 -17.78
C HIS A 303 -28.38 20.01 -16.61
N ARG A 304 -27.47 20.98 -16.71
CA ARG A 304 -26.44 21.22 -15.69
C ARG A 304 -26.45 22.65 -15.20
N ILE A 305 -26.27 22.84 -13.91
CA ILE A 305 -25.96 24.12 -13.29
C ILE A 305 -24.65 23.94 -12.52
N ASP A 306 -23.62 24.68 -12.93
CA ASP A 306 -22.37 24.79 -12.16
C ASP A 306 -22.48 26.06 -11.31
N ILE A 307 -22.35 25.94 -9.99
CA ILE A 307 -22.51 27.03 -9.01
C ILE A 307 -21.17 27.25 -8.33
N TYR A 308 -20.60 28.44 -8.52
CA TYR A 308 -19.28 28.80 -8.02
C TYR A 308 -19.40 29.46 -6.65
N ARG A 309 -18.81 28.85 -5.62
CA ARG A 309 -18.56 29.49 -4.32
C ARG A 309 -17.19 30.16 -4.30
N GLU A 310 -17.03 31.16 -3.44
CA GLU A 310 -15.71 31.73 -3.11
C GLU A 310 -15.17 31.03 -1.87
N ASP A 311 -13.85 30.82 -1.81
CA ASP A 311 -13.17 30.23 -0.65
C ASP A 311 -13.66 30.87 0.66
N ARG A 312 -14.18 30.03 1.56
CA ARG A 312 -14.73 30.37 2.89
C ARG A 312 -16.11 31.05 2.92
N LYS A 313 -16.85 31.12 1.80
CA LYS A 313 -18.26 31.56 1.79
C LYS A 313 -19.20 30.38 1.53
N GLU A 314 -20.28 30.34 2.30
CA GLU A 314 -21.37 29.36 2.10
C GLU A 314 -22.31 29.80 0.96
N GLU A 315 -22.36 31.10 0.66
CA GLU A 315 -23.16 31.70 -0.42
C GLU A 315 -22.54 31.52 -1.82
N ALA A 316 -23.39 31.35 -2.83
CA ALA A 316 -22.99 31.30 -4.23
C ALA A 316 -22.57 32.68 -4.76
N VAL A 317 -21.45 32.76 -5.47
CA VAL A 317 -20.94 33.98 -6.12
C VAL A 317 -21.51 34.14 -7.52
N SER A 318 -21.67 33.03 -8.24
CA SER A 318 -22.32 32.99 -9.55
C SER A 318 -22.75 31.58 -9.91
N SER A 319 -23.65 31.43 -10.86
CA SER A 319 -24.07 30.13 -11.41
C SER A 319 -24.16 30.17 -12.93
N GLN A 320 -23.72 29.11 -13.60
CA GLN A 320 -23.82 28.96 -15.05
C GLN A 320 -24.69 27.75 -15.40
N TYR A 321 -25.77 28.01 -16.14
CA TYR A 321 -26.65 26.98 -16.69
C TYR A 321 -26.15 26.49 -18.06
N PHE A 322 -26.20 25.18 -18.27
CA PHE A 322 -25.90 24.50 -19.52
C PHE A 322 -27.10 23.59 -19.87
N PRO A 323 -27.75 23.80 -21.03
CA PRO A 323 -28.86 22.94 -21.45
C PRO A 323 -28.38 21.53 -21.78
N GLY A 324 -29.19 20.55 -21.40
CA GLY A 324 -29.00 19.14 -21.72
C GLY A 324 -29.64 18.73 -23.05
N THR A 325 -29.42 17.48 -23.44
CA THR A 325 -30.06 16.79 -24.57
C THR A 325 -30.81 15.58 -24.02
N ILE A 326 -32.14 15.65 -23.96
CA ILE A 326 -32.97 14.63 -23.32
C ILE A 326 -33.72 13.81 -24.37
N SER A 327 -33.09 12.71 -24.83
CA SER A 327 -33.67 11.75 -25.78
C SER A 327 -34.80 10.91 -25.16
N SER A 328 -34.74 10.68 -23.85
CA SER A 328 -35.74 9.91 -23.11
C SER A 328 -35.85 10.36 -21.65
N ARG A 329 -36.96 10.06 -20.98
CA ARG A 329 -37.19 10.35 -19.56
C ARG A 329 -37.87 9.19 -18.84
N PHE A 330 -37.67 9.09 -17.54
CA PHE A 330 -38.38 8.14 -16.69
C PHE A 330 -39.54 8.85 -15.98
N ILE A 331 -40.73 8.25 -15.95
CA ILE A 331 -41.87 8.75 -15.16
C ILE A 331 -42.36 7.67 -14.20
N LEU A 332 -43.03 8.06 -13.12
CA LEU A 332 -43.67 7.13 -12.20
C LEU A 332 -45.08 6.82 -12.70
N GLN A 333 -45.23 5.72 -13.42
CA GLN A 333 -46.50 5.36 -14.04
C GLN A 333 -47.27 4.34 -13.21
N LYS A 334 -48.59 4.53 -13.10
CA LYS A 334 -49.51 3.51 -12.60
C LYS A 334 -49.92 2.59 -13.74
N ASN A 335 -49.64 1.30 -13.57
CA ASN A 335 -49.93 0.22 -14.50
C ASN A 335 -50.91 -0.79 -13.87
N ASN A 336 -51.38 -1.77 -14.64
CA ASN A 336 -52.33 -2.80 -14.15
C ASN A 336 -51.79 -3.66 -12.99
N ASN A 337 -50.47 -3.63 -12.75
CA ASN A 337 -49.79 -4.40 -11.70
C ASN A 337 -49.24 -3.49 -10.58
N GLY A 338 -49.70 -2.24 -10.45
CA GLY A 338 -49.27 -1.28 -9.44
C GLY A 338 -48.52 -0.08 -10.01
N TYR A 339 -47.39 0.31 -9.41
CA TYR A 339 -46.57 1.41 -9.90
C TYR A 339 -45.20 0.93 -10.38
N SER A 340 -44.66 1.59 -11.40
CA SER A 340 -43.32 1.34 -11.91
C SER A 340 -42.73 2.62 -12.49
N GLU A 341 -41.41 2.77 -12.40
CA GLU A 341 -40.71 3.72 -13.25
C GLU A 341 -40.74 3.22 -14.70
N THR A 342 -41.25 4.03 -15.61
CA THR A 342 -41.38 3.67 -17.03
C THR A 342 -40.64 4.70 -17.87
N ARG A 343 -39.76 4.21 -18.74
CA ARG A 343 -39.05 5.04 -19.72
C ARG A 343 -40.00 5.45 -20.85
N ILE A 344 -39.93 6.71 -21.23
CA ILE A 344 -40.60 7.30 -22.38
C ILE A 344 -39.54 7.97 -23.25
N ASP A 345 -39.43 7.54 -24.50
CA ASP A 345 -38.58 8.19 -25.50
C ASP A 345 -39.28 9.44 -26.04
N ASN A 346 -38.54 10.54 -26.18
CA ASN A 346 -39.05 11.84 -26.63
C ASN A 346 -39.01 11.92 -28.17
N THR A 347 -39.96 11.27 -28.84
CA THR A 347 -40.06 11.28 -30.31
C THR A 347 -40.72 12.56 -30.84
N ASP A 348 -39.88 13.48 -31.34
CA ASP A 348 -40.16 14.67 -32.16
C ASP A 348 -40.99 15.85 -31.59
N ALA A 349 -40.39 17.04 -31.70
CA ALA A 349 -40.98 18.36 -31.96
C ALA A 349 -42.10 18.95 -31.05
N GLN A 350 -42.53 18.28 -29.98
CA GLN A 350 -43.34 18.89 -28.91
C GLN A 350 -42.55 19.14 -27.61
N SER A 351 -41.22 19.30 -27.72
CA SER A 351 -40.29 19.47 -26.62
C SER A 351 -40.18 20.90 -26.05
N ASP A 352 -41.03 21.83 -26.49
CA ASP A 352 -40.89 23.27 -26.18
C ASP A 352 -41.09 23.64 -24.68
N ASP A 353 -41.58 22.72 -23.86
CA ASP A 353 -41.67 22.87 -22.38
C ASP A 353 -40.65 22.00 -21.63
N VAL A 354 -39.76 21.30 -22.36
CA VAL A 354 -38.80 20.31 -21.84
C VAL A 354 -37.40 20.96 -21.72
N GLY A 355 -37.30 22.02 -20.92
CA GLY A 355 -36.01 22.71 -20.77
C GLY A 355 -35.97 23.99 -19.93
N GLN A 356 -36.93 24.21 -19.02
CA GLN A 356 -36.82 25.34 -18.09
C GLN A 356 -35.68 25.10 -17.08
N GLN A 357 -34.86 26.12 -16.86
CA GLN A 357 -33.87 26.15 -15.78
C GLN A 357 -34.59 26.05 -14.43
N LEU A 358 -33.99 25.37 -13.44
CA LEU A 358 -34.54 25.37 -12.07
C LEU A 358 -34.62 26.82 -11.55
N SER A 359 -35.68 27.13 -10.79
CA SER A 359 -35.85 28.48 -10.24
C SER A 359 -34.72 28.83 -9.26
N ASP A 360 -34.34 30.11 -9.20
CA ASP A 360 -33.27 30.58 -8.32
C ASP A 360 -33.56 30.24 -6.84
N ASP A 361 -34.82 30.29 -6.41
CA ASP A 361 -35.27 29.86 -5.08
C ASP A 361 -34.99 28.36 -4.83
N THR A 362 -35.23 27.51 -5.83
CA THR A 362 -34.92 26.07 -5.76
C THR A 362 -33.42 25.83 -5.69
N VAL A 363 -32.63 26.57 -6.46
CA VAL A 363 -31.17 26.48 -6.47
C VAL A 363 -30.59 26.94 -5.12
N SER A 364 -31.09 28.03 -4.55
CA SER A 364 -30.70 28.50 -3.21
C SER A 364 -31.04 27.47 -2.13
N THR A 365 -32.26 26.93 -2.13
CA THR A 365 -32.69 25.90 -1.16
C THR A 365 -31.80 24.65 -1.25
N LEU A 366 -31.43 24.24 -2.47
CA LEU A 366 -30.55 23.09 -2.68
C LEU A 366 -29.12 23.37 -2.18
N MET A 367 -28.60 24.60 -2.37
CA MET A 367 -27.30 25.03 -1.83
C MET A 367 -27.25 25.05 -0.30
N GLU A 368 -28.31 25.54 0.35
CA GLU A 368 -28.47 25.52 1.80
C GLU A 368 -28.45 24.07 2.33
N TRP A 369 -29.21 23.17 1.70
CA TRP A 369 -29.26 21.77 2.11
C TRP A 369 -27.95 21.02 1.83
N LEU A 370 -27.27 21.29 0.72
CA LEU A 370 -25.94 20.73 0.45
C LEU A 370 -24.92 21.17 1.50
N THR A 371 -25.00 22.42 1.97
CA THR A 371 -24.12 22.95 3.03
C THR A 371 -24.40 22.30 4.39
N GLU A 372 -25.68 22.10 4.74
CA GLU A 372 -26.04 21.36 5.97
C GLU A 372 -25.62 19.89 5.90
N LEU A 373 -25.68 19.27 4.72
CA LEU A 373 -25.19 17.90 4.49
C LEU A 373 -23.66 17.80 4.56
N GLU A 374 -22.92 18.79 4.01
CA GLU A 374 -21.47 18.92 4.20
C GLU A 374 -21.12 18.94 5.70
N ASN A 375 -21.85 19.75 6.49
CA ASN A 375 -21.67 19.87 7.94
C ASN A 375 -22.00 18.55 8.67
N LEU A 376 -23.11 17.90 8.32
CA LEU A 376 -23.61 16.67 8.94
C LEU A 376 -22.71 15.44 8.70
N LEU A 377 -21.98 15.39 7.57
CA LEU A 377 -21.09 14.28 7.21
C LEU A 377 -19.60 14.62 7.39
N LEU A 378 -19.26 15.91 7.59
CA LEU A 378 -17.90 16.46 7.59
C LEU A 378 -17.08 16.00 6.37
N CYS A 379 -17.67 16.11 5.18
CA CYS A 379 -17.03 15.84 3.89
C CYS A 379 -17.86 16.45 2.74
N PRO A 380 -17.32 16.53 1.51
CA PRO A 380 -18.14 16.76 0.31
C PRO A 380 -19.20 15.68 0.15
N VAL A 381 -20.37 16.06 -0.36
CA VAL A 381 -21.52 15.16 -0.50
C VAL A 381 -22.00 15.03 -1.94
N ASP A 382 -22.53 13.85 -2.26
CA ASP A 382 -23.28 13.55 -3.48
C ASP A 382 -24.73 13.20 -3.08
N VAL A 383 -25.70 13.83 -3.75
CA VAL A 383 -27.09 13.92 -3.30
C VAL A 383 -28.05 13.64 -4.45
N GLU A 384 -28.91 12.63 -4.31
CA GLU A 384 -30.07 12.46 -5.19
C GLU A 384 -31.24 13.31 -4.67
N PHE A 385 -31.87 14.09 -5.57
CA PHE A 385 -33.01 14.94 -5.23
C PHE A 385 -34.15 14.82 -6.24
N ALA A 386 -35.35 15.14 -5.77
CA ALA A 386 -36.58 15.22 -6.53
C ALA A 386 -37.27 16.58 -6.32
N ILE A 387 -37.89 17.09 -7.38
CA ILE A 387 -38.79 18.23 -7.36
C ILE A 387 -40.13 17.75 -7.89
N ASP A 388 -41.18 17.84 -7.07
CA ASP A 388 -42.52 17.42 -7.48
C ASP A 388 -43.23 18.46 -8.38
N HIS A 389 -44.39 18.10 -8.93
CA HIS A 389 -45.22 18.99 -9.74
C HIS A 389 -45.80 20.22 -8.99
N GLN A 390 -45.48 20.41 -7.70
CA GLN A 390 -45.81 21.60 -6.92
C GLN A 390 -44.56 22.47 -6.65
N GLY A 391 -43.39 22.11 -7.22
CA GLY A 391 -42.12 22.79 -7.00
C GLY A 391 -41.46 22.48 -5.65
N ARG A 392 -41.92 21.45 -4.92
CA ARG A 392 -41.38 21.10 -3.60
C ARG A 392 -40.16 20.20 -3.76
N LEU A 393 -39.05 20.60 -3.14
CA LEU A 393 -37.78 19.86 -3.14
C LEU A 393 -37.79 18.75 -2.07
N PHE A 394 -37.24 17.59 -2.43
CA PHE A 394 -37.08 16.42 -1.58
C PHE A 394 -35.69 15.80 -1.79
N LEU A 395 -35.00 15.50 -0.69
CA LEU A 395 -33.76 14.71 -0.69
C LEU A 395 -34.09 13.23 -0.66
N LEU A 396 -33.59 12.48 -1.63
CA LEU A 396 -33.86 11.03 -1.77
C LEU A 396 -32.75 10.18 -1.16
N GLN A 397 -31.50 10.61 -1.32
CA GLN A 397 -30.31 9.96 -0.78
C GLN A 397 -29.17 10.99 -0.64
N VAL A 398 -28.30 10.79 0.34
CA VAL A 398 -27.00 11.48 0.45
C VAL A 398 -25.92 10.45 0.74
N ARG A 399 -24.71 10.69 0.22
CA ARG A 399 -23.51 9.92 0.52
C ARG A 399 -22.25 10.80 0.45
N PRO A 400 -21.12 10.40 1.08
CA PRO A 400 -19.83 11.02 0.85
C PRO A 400 -19.42 10.94 -0.63
N VAL A 401 -18.79 12.00 -1.16
CA VAL A 401 -18.06 11.89 -2.43
C VAL A 401 -16.86 10.96 -2.25
N THR A 402 -16.60 10.07 -3.20
CA THR A 402 -15.50 9.09 -3.12
C THR A 402 -14.35 9.35 -4.09
N GLY A 403 -14.52 10.26 -5.04
CA GLY A 403 -13.46 10.66 -5.98
C GLY A 403 -13.73 12.06 -6.53
N LEU A 404 -12.71 12.90 -6.52
CA LEU A 404 -12.70 14.25 -7.10
C LEU A 404 -11.53 14.35 -8.08
N SER A 405 -11.66 15.22 -9.08
CA SER A 405 -10.57 15.52 -10.02
C SER A 405 -9.52 16.44 -9.40
N GLY A 406 -8.34 16.55 -10.01
CA GLY A 406 -7.26 17.45 -9.62
C GLY A 406 -6.21 16.86 -8.67
N ASP A 407 -6.12 15.53 -8.55
CA ASP A 407 -5.11 14.85 -7.72
C ASP A 407 -3.85 14.46 -8.53
N MET A 408 -4.01 14.29 -9.85
CA MET A 408 -2.93 13.96 -10.79
C MET A 408 -2.46 15.19 -11.57
N ASP A 409 -1.18 15.58 -11.43
CA ASP A 409 -0.57 16.68 -12.20
C ASP A 409 0.78 16.26 -12.79
N PHE A 410 0.94 16.46 -14.09
CA PHE A 410 2.14 16.17 -14.87
C PHE A 410 2.82 17.47 -15.32
N ALA A 411 4.13 17.55 -15.08
CA ALA A 411 5.01 18.64 -15.51
C ALA A 411 5.35 18.57 -17.02
N MET A 412 4.32 18.41 -17.86
CA MET A 412 4.40 18.48 -19.31
C MET A 412 3.08 19.03 -19.89
N PRO A 413 3.11 19.71 -21.05
CA PRO A 413 1.89 20.08 -21.75
C PRO A 413 1.21 18.86 -22.39
N ILE A 414 -0.06 19.01 -22.76
CA ILE A 414 -0.75 18.10 -23.68
C ILE A 414 0.06 18.04 -24.99
N PRO A 415 0.35 16.85 -25.57
CA PRO A 415 1.06 16.73 -26.84
C PRO A 415 0.35 17.46 -27.99
N GLU A 416 1.12 17.99 -28.95
CA GLU A 416 0.55 18.65 -30.14
C GLU A 416 -0.09 17.63 -31.11
N GLU A 417 0.51 16.44 -31.24
CA GLU A 417 -0.02 15.33 -32.03
C GLU A 417 -0.91 14.43 -31.14
N THR A 418 -2.22 14.67 -31.17
CA THR A 418 -3.24 13.84 -30.48
C THR A 418 -4.29 13.33 -31.45
N LEU A 419 -4.83 12.15 -31.21
CA LEU A 419 -5.97 11.58 -31.93
C LEU A 419 -7.29 12.29 -31.57
N ALA A 420 -7.43 12.67 -30.30
CA ALA A 420 -8.50 13.55 -29.82
C ALA A 420 -8.12 14.23 -28.50
N ILE A 421 -8.71 15.39 -28.24
CA ILE A 421 -8.73 16.08 -26.94
C ILE A 421 -10.18 16.17 -26.47
N GLY A 422 -10.44 15.73 -25.24
CA GLY A 422 -11.77 15.61 -24.66
C GLY A 422 -11.88 16.21 -23.26
N GLN A 423 -12.96 15.87 -22.55
CA GLN A 423 -13.14 16.18 -21.13
C GLN A 423 -12.87 14.92 -20.29
N GLY A 424 -11.99 15.04 -19.29
CA GLY A 424 -11.71 13.95 -18.35
C GLY A 424 -12.86 13.80 -17.36
N VAL A 425 -13.37 12.57 -17.21
CA VAL A 425 -14.39 12.21 -16.23
C VAL A 425 -13.78 11.46 -15.06
N SER A 426 -12.81 10.58 -15.34
CA SER A 426 -12.00 9.87 -14.34
C SER A 426 -10.52 10.06 -14.68
N GLU A 427 -9.73 10.49 -13.70
CA GLU A 427 -8.30 10.75 -13.87
C GLU A 427 -7.48 9.45 -13.93
N GLY A 428 -6.31 9.51 -14.55
CA GLY A 428 -5.45 8.36 -14.78
C GLY A 428 -4.75 8.41 -16.13
N PHE A 429 -3.95 7.39 -16.42
CA PHE A 429 -3.49 7.11 -17.77
C PHE A 429 -3.37 5.61 -18.00
N CYS A 430 -3.60 5.18 -19.24
CA CYS A 430 -3.46 3.79 -19.66
C CYS A 430 -2.95 3.73 -21.10
N THR A 431 -2.07 2.77 -21.38
CA THR A 431 -1.65 2.42 -22.75
C THR A 431 -2.28 1.08 -23.13
N GLY A 432 -2.89 1.01 -24.31
CA GLY A 432 -3.49 -0.22 -24.79
C GLY A 432 -4.05 -0.13 -26.22
N PRO A 433 -4.47 -1.27 -26.79
CA PRO A 433 -5.12 -1.28 -28.09
C PRO A 433 -6.51 -0.63 -28.00
N LEU A 434 -6.84 0.24 -28.95
CA LEU A 434 -8.18 0.79 -29.12
C LEU A 434 -9.16 -0.33 -29.53
N TRP A 435 -10.28 -0.45 -28.84
CA TRP A 435 -11.29 -1.48 -29.11
C TRP A 435 -12.68 -0.86 -29.22
N LEU A 436 -13.30 -0.96 -30.39
CA LEU A 436 -14.59 -0.34 -30.69
C LEU A 436 -15.74 -1.24 -30.21
N ALA A 437 -16.51 -0.77 -29.22
CA ALA A 437 -17.66 -1.48 -28.68
C ALA A 437 -18.91 -1.19 -29.53
N SER A 438 -19.34 -2.18 -30.30
CA SER A 438 -20.61 -2.18 -31.06
C SER A 438 -21.55 -3.32 -30.66
N GLN A 439 -20.99 -4.48 -30.30
CA GLN A 439 -21.64 -5.54 -29.51
C GLN A 439 -20.57 -6.08 -28.53
N PRO A 440 -20.61 -5.67 -27.25
CA PRO A 440 -19.47 -5.89 -26.37
C PRO A 440 -19.53 -7.27 -25.69
N GLU A 441 -18.71 -8.20 -26.19
CA GLU A 441 -18.44 -9.47 -25.49
C GLU A 441 -17.12 -9.39 -24.73
N ALA A 442 -17.17 -9.43 -23.38
CA ALA A 442 -15.99 -9.34 -22.52
C ALA A 442 -14.89 -10.35 -22.87
N GLY A 443 -15.26 -11.54 -23.38
CA GLY A 443 -14.35 -12.57 -23.88
C GLY A 443 -13.46 -12.14 -25.05
N SER A 444 -13.96 -11.28 -25.94
CA SER A 444 -13.32 -10.87 -27.20
C SER A 444 -12.32 -9.71 -27.06
N MET A 445 -12.45 -8.90 -26.01
CA MET A 445 -11.66 -7.68 -25.81
C MET A 445 -10.21 -7.97 -25.35
N PRO A 446 -9.16 -7.36 -25.93
CA PRO A 446 -7.79 -7.50 -25.41
C PRO A 446 -7.65 -7.03 -23.96
N LYS A 447 -6.77 -7.66 -23.16
CA LYS A 447 -6.50 -7.17 -21.80
C LYS A 447 -5.71 -5.85 -21.87
N GLY A 448 -6.13 -4.85 -21.09
CA GLY A 448 -5.62 -3.48 -21.13
C GLY A 448 -6.19 -2.62 -22.26
N ALA A 449 -7.23 -3.06 -22.97
CA ALA A 449 -7.79 -2.31 -24.10
C ALA A 449 -8.38 -0.96 -23.68
N ILE A 450 -8.25 0.04 -24.57
CA ILE A 450 -8.94 1.33 -24.44
C ILE A 450 -10.25 1.22 -25.21
N VAL A 451 -11.36 1.22 -24.49
CA VAL A 451 -12.69 0.92 -25.04
C VAL A 451 -13.30 2.18 -25.60
N VAL A 452 -13.65 2.14 -26.88
CA VAL A 452 -14.25 3.24 -27.63
C VAL A 452 -15.73 2.92 -27.83
N ALA A 453 -16.63 3.66 -27.20
CA ALA A 453 -18.07 3.39 -27.20
C ALA A 453 -18.88 4.69 -27.40
N HIS A 454 -20.08 4.62 -27.99
CA HIS A 454 -20.81 5.86 -28.29
C HIS A 454 -21.38 6.52 -27.01
N HIS A 455 -21.90 5.72 -26.08
CA HIS A 455 -22.50 6.17 -24.83
C HIS A 455 -22.06 5.31 -23.65
N ALA A 456 -22.24 5.82 -22.43
CA ALA A 456 -22.21 5.03 -21.20
C ALA A 456 -23.38 4.01 -21.17
N GLU A 457 -23.09 2.75 -20.83
CA GLU A 457 -24.08 1.66 -20.83
C GLU A 457 -23.77 0.64 -19.72
N ASP A 458 -24.81 -0.06 -19.22
CA ASP A 458 -24.74 -0.95 -18.05
C ASP A 458 -23.67 -2.06 -18.16
N TRP A 459 -23.40 -2.57 -19.36
CA TRP A 459 -22.37 -3.61 -19.59
C TRP A 459 -20.94 -3.12 -19.25
N MET A 460 -20.70 -1.80 -19.24
CA MET A 460 -19.41 -1.25 -18.81
C MET A 460 -19.14 -1.49 -17.32
N LEU A 461 -20.20 -1.76 -16.53
CA LEU A 461 -20.14 -2.06 -15.11
C LEU A 461 -19.93 -3.57 -14.83
N GLU A 462 -19.94 -4.42 -15.86
CA GLU A 462 -19.81 -5.87 -15.68
C GLU A 462 -18.42 -6.26 -15.17
N PRO A 463 -18.30 -7.08 -14.10
CA PRO A 463 -17.01 -7.42 -13.49
C PRO A 463 -16.03 -8.12 -14.43
N GLU A 464 -16.50 -8.90 -15.42
CA GLU A 464 -15.63 -9.53 -16.41
C GLU A 464 -15.01 -8.51 -17.37
N PHE A 465 -15.78 -7.46 -17.69
CA PHE A 465 -15.36 -6.38 -18.56
C PHE A 465 -14.35 -5.47 -17.85
N LEU A 466 -14.67 -5.05 -16.62
CA LEU A 466 -13.82 -4.22 -15.77
C LEU A 466 -12.44 -4.85 -15.47
N ARG A 467 -12.35 -6.18 -15.35
CA ARG A 467 -11.06 -6.90 -15.16
C ARG A 467 -10.13 -6.87 -16.38
N ARG A 468 -10.63 -6.44 -17.54
CA ARG A 468 -9.89 -6.47 -18.82
C ARG A 468 -9.68 -5.11 -19.46
N VAL A 469 -10.49 -4.10 -19.15
CA VAL A 469 -10.34 -2.74 -19.68
C VAL A 469 -9.11 -2.03 -19.08
N GLY A 470 -8.46 -1.17 -19.87
CA GLY A 470 -7.43 -0.23 -19.40
C GLY A 470 -7.99 1.19 -19.19
N GLY A 471 -8.93 1.60 -20.05
CA GLY A 471 -9.63 2.88 -19.96
C GLY A 471 -10.74 2.99 -20.99
N PHE A 472 -11.52 4.07 -20.94
CA PHE A 472 -12.69 4.29 -21.78
C PHE A 472 -12.64 5.66 -22.48
N VAL A 473 -13.06 5.68 -23.74
CA VAL A 473 -13.33 6.89 -24.52
C VAL A 473 -14.76 6.82 -25.05
N ILE A 474 -15.63 7.66 -24.50
CA ILE A 474 -17.05 7.73 -24.88
C ILE A 474 -17.36 9.00 -25.67
N ALA A 475 -18.33 8.95 -26.59
CA ALA A 475 -18.76 10.15 -27.31
C ALA A 475 -19.55 11.07 -26.37
N GLU A 476 -20.55 10.53 -25.67
CA GLU A 476 -21.46 11.27 -24.80
C GLU A 476 -21.77 10.48 -23.50
N GLY A 477 -21.94 11.20 -22.39
CA GLY A 477 -22.20 10.66 -21.05
C GLY A 477 -22.25 11.77 -20.00
N GLY A 478 -22.61 11.42 -18.76
CA GLY A 478 -22.64 12.33 -17.61
C GLY A 478 -21.31 12.41 -16.87
N PHE A 479 -21.17 13.38 -15.96
CA PHE A 479 -20.04 13.41 -15.01
C PHE A 479 -20.35 12.64 -13.72
N ASN A 480 -21.63 12.47 -13.41
CA ASN A 480 -22.15 11.93 -12.16
C ASN A 480 -23.10 10.72 -12.38
N ASP A 481 -23.07 10.10 -13.56
CA ASP A 481 -23.79 8.85 -13.82
C ASP A 481 -23.08 7.63 -13.19
N HIS A 482 -23.78 6.49 -13.14
CA HIS A 482 -23.24 5.25 -12.54
C HIS A 482 -21.89 4.80 -13.13
N VAL A 483 -21.66 4.99 -14.44
CA VAL A 483 -20.39 4.64 -15.09
C VAL A 483 -19.30 5.61 -14.63
N ALA A 484 -19.55 6.91 -14.71
CA ALA A 484 -18.61 7.94 -14.27
C ALA A 484 -18.19 7.78 -12.81
N ILE A 485 -19.14 7.47 -11.91
CA ILE A 485 -18.86 7.21 -10.49
C ILE A 485 -18.00 5.95 -10.31
N LEU A 486 -18.34 4.85 -10.98
CA LEU A 486 -17.59 3.60 -10.83
C LEU A 486 -16.17 3.71 -11.42
N MET A 487 -15.98 4.41 -12.55
CA MET A 487 -14.65 4.62 -13.14
C MET A 487 -13.74 5.42 -12.20
N LYS A 488 -14.27 6.45 -11.53
CA LYS A 488 -13.54 7.23 -10.50
C LYS A 488 -13.13 6.35 -9.30
N GLN A 489 -13.93 5.35 -8.94
CA GLN A 489 -13.64 4.43 -7.83
C GLN A 489 -12.67 3.31 -8.20
N ALA A 490 -12.77 2.80 -9.42
CA ALA A 490 -11.92 1.74 -9.93
C ALA A 490 -10.54 2.25 -10.43
N GLU A 491 -10.29 3.56 -10.35
CA GLU A 491 -9.13 4.25 -10.91
C GLU A 491 -8.94 4.00 -12.43
N ILE A 492 -10.05 3.70 -13.13
CA ILE A 492 -10.07 3.47 -14.58
C ILE A 492 -10.24 4.82 -15.28
N THR A 493 -9.35 5.12 -16.22
CA THR A 493 -9.35 6.41 -16.94
C THR A 493 -10.54 6.51 -17.90
N LEU A 494 -11.29 7.61 -17.84
CA LEU A 494 -12.51 7.83 -18.66
C LEU A 494 -12.51 9.23 -19.27
N MET A 495 -12.63 9.32 -20.61
CA MET A 495 -12.71 10.58 -21.36
C MET A 495 -13.99 10.68 -22.21
N LEU A 496 -14.62 11.86 -22.19
CA LEU A 496 -15.65 12.29 -23.14
C LEU A 496 -14.98 12.93 -24.36
N ALA A 497 -15.02 12.27 -25.53
CA ALA A 497 -14.44 12.76 -26.78
C ALA A 497 -15.37 13.71 -27.57
N GLY A 498 -16.69 13.66 -27.33
CA GLY A 498 -17.68 14.49 -28.03
C GLY A 498 -17.54 14.38 -29.55
N GLY A 499 -17.55 15.53 -30.24
CA GLY A 499 -17.43 15.61 -31.70
C GLY A 499 -16.13 15.06 -32.30
N GLN A 500 -15.10 14.75 -31.49
CA GLN A 500 -13.85 14.13 -31.95
C GLN A 500 -13.88 12.60 -31.88
N PHE A 501 -14.95 11.99 -31.34
CA PHE A 501 -15.10 10.54 -31.19
C PHE A 501 -14.82 9.75 -32.48
N ALA A 502 -15.29 10.22 -33.62
CA ALA A 502 -15.10 9.55 -34.92
C ALA A 502 -13.62 9.42 -35.32
N ALA A 503 -12.75 10.35 -34.91
CA ALA A 503 -11.31 10.28 -35.18
C ALA A 503 -10.63 9.17 -34.34
N VAL A 504 -11.09 8.96 -33.11
CA VAL A 504 -10.61 7.88 -32.24
C VAL A 504 -11.12 6.52 -32.73
N ALA A 505 -12.42 6.42 -33.05
CA ALA A 505 -13.04 5.19 -33.54
C ALA A 505 -12.40 4.69 -34.86
N ALA A 506 -11.93 5.60 -35.72
CA ALA A 506 -11.23 5.26 -36.96
C ALA A 506 -9.87 4.56 -36.76
N GLN A 507 -9.27 4.64 -35.55
CA GLN A 507 -7.98 4.01 -35.22
C GLN A 507 -8.13 2.69 -34.44
N ALA A 508 -9.32 2.09 -34.43
CA ALA A 508 -9.58 0.82 -33.75
C ALA A 508 -8.56 -0.27 -34.14
N GLY A 509 -8.06 -0.98 -33.12
CA GLY A 509 -7.01 -2.00 -33.23
C GLY A 509 -5.58 -1.47 -33.03
N GLN A 510 -5.34 -0.15 -33.12
CA GLN A 510 -4.00 0.42 -32.88
C GLN A 510 -3.70 0.62 -31.40
N GLN A 511 -2.42 0.56 -31.03
CA GLN A 511 -1.94 0.99 -29.72
C GLN A 511 -2.10 2.50 -29.55
N ALA A 512 -2.63 2.91 -28.41
CA ALA A 512 -2.79 4.31 -28.03
C ALA A 512 -2.55 4.49 -26.53
N THR A 513 -2.26 5.71 -26.11
CA THR A 513 -2.24 6.13 -24.71
C THR A 513 -3.36 7.12 -24.47
N LEU A 514 -4.25 6.80 -23.54
CA LEU A 514 -5.26 7.70 -22.99
C LEU A 514 -4.72 8.30 -21.68
N ALA A 515 -4.86 9.61 -21.49
CA ALA A 515 -4.51 10.27 -20.24
C ALA A 515 -5.52 11.38 -19.88
N CYS A 516 -5.97 11.38 -18.63
CA CYS A 516 -6.86 12.38 -18.04
C CYS A 516 -6.23 12.87 -16.72
N ALA A 517 -5.79 14.13 -16.67
CA ALA A 517 -5.09 14.68 -15.52
C ALA A 517 -4.96 16.21 -15.67
N ARG A 518 -4.14 16.84 -14.82
CA ARG A 518 -3.59 18.16 -15.08
C ARG A 518 -2.25 18.06 -15.82
N PHE A 519 -2.04 18.98 -16.75
CA PHE A 519 -0.87 19.09 -17.63
C PHE A 519 -0.35 20.51 -17.57
N ASN A 520 0.76 20.73 -16.84
CA ASN A 520 1.22 22.06 -16.42
C ASN A 520 0.08 22.86 -15.75
N GLU A 521 -0.47 22.33 -14.66
CA GLU A 521 -1.53 22.97 -13.84
C GLU A 521 -2.88 23.18 -14.55
N LYS A 522 -3.07 22.72 -15.78
CA LYS A 522 -4.32 22.85 -16.53
C LYS A 522 -5.02 21.50 -16.69
N PRO A 523 -6.31 21.37 -16.33
CA PRO A 523 -7.04 20.12 -16.55
C PRO A 523 -7.13 19.79 -18.04
N GLY A 524 -6.92 18.53 -18.39
CA GLY A 524 -6.94 18.06 -19.77
C GLY A 524 -7.16 16.57 -19.87
N ALA A 525 -7.78 16.15 -20.97
CA ALA A 525 -7.86 14.75 -21.35
C ALA A 525 -7.53 14.61 -22.83
N PHE A 526 -6.65 13.68 -23.17
CA PHE A 526 -6.26 13.41 -24.54
C PHE A 526 -6.00 11.93 -24.78
N ILE A 527 -6.04 11.56 -26.05
CA ILE A 527 -5.58 10.26 -26.52
C ILE A 527 -4.60 10.44 -27.69
N VAL A 528 -3.50 9.70 -27.65
CA VAL A 528 -2.41 9.75 -28.64
C VAL A 528 -2.08 8.34 -29.15
N ALA A 529 -1.62 8.21 -30.39
CA ALA A 529 -1.17 6.93 -30.93
C ALA A 529 0.18 6.50 -30.33
N GLY A 530 0.35 5.21 -30.07
CA GLY A 530 1.55 4.63 -29.44
C GLY A 530 1.55 4.72 -27.91
N ASP A 531 2.71 4.44 -27.32
CA ASP A 531 2.92 4.38 -25.86
C ASP A 531 3.63 5.65 -25.34
N LEU A 532 2.97 6.38 -24.45
CA LEU A 532 3.49 7.56 -23.75
C LEU A 532 3.69 7.30 -22.24
N SER A 533 3.39 6.09 -21.75
CA SER A 533 3.35 5.76 -20.32
C SER A 533 4.65 6.10 -19.57
N GLY A 534 5.82 5.75 -20.12
CA GLY A 534 7.12 6.05 -19.50
C GLY A 534 7.43 7.56 -19.40
N LYS A 535 6.90 8.37 -20.32
CA LYS A 535 7.05 9.84 -20.26
C LYS A 535 6.09 10.46 -19.25
N LEU A 536 4.85 9.98 -19.18
CA LEU A 536 3.90 10.39 -18.15
C LEU A 536 4.43 10.04 -16.75
N ALA A 537 4.93 8.82 -16.57
CA ALA A 537 5.50 8.36 -15.30
C ALA A 537 6.69 9.22 -14.82
N SER A 538 7.58 9.65 -15.73
CA SER A 538 8.73 10.50 -15.38
C SER A 538 8.39 11.99 -15.20
N CYS A 539 7.28 12.47 -15.77
CA CYS A 539 6.80 13.85 -15.59
C CYS A 539 5.81 14.01 -14.42
N ARG A 540 5.49 12.96 -13.65
CA ARG A 540 4.53 13.02 -12.54
C ARG A 540 5.06 13.87 -11.37
N SER A 541 4.28 14.86 -10.93
CA SER A 541 4.65 15.75 -9.83
C SER A 541 4.67 15.04 -8.47
N LEU A 542 5.62 15.42 -7.59
CA LEU A 542 5.74 14.88 -6.23
C LEU A 542 4.48 15.11 -5.37
N SER A 543 3.71 16.15 -5.66
CA SER A 543 2.41 16.44 -5.03
C SER A 543 1.31 15.40 -5.31
N SER A 544 1.48 14.55 -6.34
CA SER A 544 0.49 13.53 -6.72
C SER A 544 0.81 12.12 -6.19
N ALA A 545 1.85 11.95 -5.37
CA ALA A 545 2.28 10.65 -4.85
C ALA A 545 1.61 10.25 -3.51
N PHE A 546 0.67 11.05 -3.00
CA PHE A 546 0.08 10.92 -1.66
C PHE A 546 -1.19 10.04 -1.62
N SER A 547 -1.15 8.85 -2.23
CA SER A 547 -2.22 7.84 -2.08
C SER A 547 -1.89 6.78 -1.01
N ASP A 548 -0.60 6.50 -0.77
CA ASP A 548 -0.18 5.32 0.00
C ASP A 548 0.33 5.64 1.41
N LEU A 549 -0.57 5.49 2.40
CA LEU A 549 -0.26 5.64 3.83
C LEU A 549 0.63 4.50 4.39
N SER A 550 1.00 3.54 3.54
CA SER A 550 1.91 2.43 3.79
C SER A 550 3.39 2.82 3.79
N LEU A 551 3.77 3.94 3.17
CA LEU A 551 5.15 4.43 3.04
C LEU A 551 5.64 5.31 4.21
N ALA A 552 4.97 5.24 5.37
CA ALA A 552 5.42 5.92 6.57
C ALA A 552 6.76 5.34 7.06
N LYS A 553 7.86 6.06 6.79
CA LYS A 553 9.16 5.81 7.43
C LYS A 553 9.01 5.86 8.95
N ALA A 554 9.91 5.20 9.68
CA ALA A 554 9.89 5.16 11.13
C ALA A 554 9.90 6.58 11.74
N VAL A 555 8.73 7.07 12.15
CA VAL A 555 8.57 8.37 12.81
C VAL A 555 9.28 8.29 14.17
N PRO A 556 10.16 9.24 14.53
CA PRO A 556 10.88 9.23 15.80
C PRO A 556 9.96 8.96 16.99
N SER A 557 10.39 8.08 17.90
CA SER A 557 9.60 7.79 19.10
C SER A 557 9.52 9.03 19.99
N ARG A 558 8.57 9.04 20.94
CA ARG A 558 8.48 10.14 21.91
C ARG A 558 9.74 10.25 22.76
N ASP A 559 10.39 9.12 23.02
CA ASP A 559 11.61 9.04 23.83
C ASP A 559 12.83 9.61 23.06
N ASP A 560 12.82 9.58 21.72
CA ASP A 560 13.87 10.17 20.87
C ASP A 560 13.83 11.70 20.81
N LEU A 561 12.68 12.32 21.12
CA LEU A 561 12.43 13.76 21.06
C LEU A 561 12.29 14.41 22.45
N SER A 562 12.30 13.61 23.51
CA SER A 562 12.27 14.11 24.88
C SER A 562 13.68 14.50 25.35
N PRO A 563 13.84 15.52 26.21
CA PRO A 563 15.14 15.83 26.78
C PRO A 563 15.58 14.69 27.72
N PRO A 564 16.85 14.25 27.68
CA PRO A 564 17.38 13.43 28.76
C PRO A 564 17.35 14.24 30.06
N GLU A 565 16.98 13.61 31.18
CA GLU A 565 16.99 14.27 32.49
C GLU A 565 18.43 14.68 32.86
N GLY A 566 18.74 15.97 32.70
CA GLY A 566 20.06 16.52 32.98
C GLY A 566 20.50 17.50 31.91
N THR A 567 20.13 18.78 32.10
CA THR A 567 20.71 19.92 31.40
C THR A 567 22.23 19.80 31.32
N PHE A 568 22.76 19.79 30.09
CA PHE A 568 24.18 19.65 29.77
C PHE A 568 25.05 20.57 30.62
N LEU A 569 26.18 20.04 31.12
CA LEU A 569 27.08 20.77 32.03
C LEU A 569 28.20 21.52 31.29
N GLU A 570 28.37 21.27 29.99
CA GLU A 570 29.46 21.79 29.18
C GLU A 570 28.93 22.38 27.87
N VAL A 571 29.56 23.46 27.40
CA VAL A 571 29.15 24.18 26.19
C VAL A 571 29.14 23.27 24.95
N ALA A 572 30.14 22.39 24.79
CA ALA A 572 30.23 21.48 23.64
C ALA A 572 29.08 20.46 23.60
N SER A 573 28.73 19.85 24.73
CA SER A 573 27.63 18.87 24.81
C SER A 573 26.26 19.53 24.58
N GLY A 574 26.06 20.75 25.07
CA GLY A 574 24.86 21.54 24.79
C GLY A 574 24.71 21.92 23.31
N PHE A 575 25.81 22.33 22.66
CA PHE A 575 25.78 22.67 21.23
C PHE A 575 25.46 21.46 20.35
N GLN A 576 26.07 20.30 20.65
CA GLN A 576 25.79 19.05 19.93
C GLN A 576 24.33 18.64 20.09
N TRP A 577 23.81 18.64 21.33
CA TRP A 577 22.41 18.28 21.59
C TRP A 577 21.42 19.20 20.85
N LEU A 578 21.65 20.52 20.85
CA LEU A 578 20.80 21.48 20.13
C LEU A 578 20.81 21.24 18.61
N THR A 579 21.94 20.82 18.06
CA THR A 579 22.10 20.48 16.63
C THR A 579 21.40 19.17 16.29
N ASP A 580 21.54 18.15 17.14
CA ASP A 580 20.88 16.85 16.96
C ASP A 580 19.34 16.97 17.07
N GLN A 581 18.84 17.77 18.02
CA GLN A 581 17.40 18.01 18.14
C GLN A 581 16.84 18.80 16.95
N ASN A 582 17.56 19.82 16.48
CA ASN A 582 17.20 20.53 15.24
C ASN A 582 17.07 19.57 14.05
N ALA A 583 18.03 18.65 13.87
CA ALA A 583 17.99 17.65 12.80
C ALA A 583 16.81 16.66 12.95
N ARG A 584 16.52 16.20 14.18
CA ARG A 584 15.38 15.30 14.46
C ARG A 584 14.03 15.96 14.17
N LEU A 585 13.86 17.22 14.55
CA LEU A 585 12.63 17.97 14.30
C LEU A 585 12.45 18.28 12.80
N LEU A 586 13.53 18.64 12.09
CA LEU A 586 13.48 18.85 10.64
C LEU A 586 13.10 17.58 9.87
N ALA A 587 13.50 16.39 10.35
CA ALA A 587 13.11 15.12 9.74
C ALA A 587 11.59 14.85 9.75
N MET A 588 10.82 15.46 10.67
CA MET A 588 9.36 15.33 10.72
C MET A 588 8.64 16.12 9.60
N PHE A 589 9.34 17.04 8.93
CA PHE A 589 8.85 17.79 7.77
C PHE A 589 9.24 17.18 6.43
N ALA A 590 9.99 16.07 6.42
CA ALA A 590 10.33 15.34 5.19
C ALA A 590 9.17 14.43 4.75
N SER A 591 9.14 14.07 3.47
CA SER A 591 8.10 13.20 2.89
C SER A 591 7.99 11.86 3.62
N GLY A 592 6.78 11.52 4.06
CA GLY A 592 6.50 10.36 4.92
C GLY A 592 6.65 10.63 6.42
N GLY A 593 6.95 11.86 6.84
CA GLY A 593 7.07 12.29 8.25
C GLY A 593 5.74 12.34 9.03
N GLY A 594 4.61 12.14 8.35
CA GLY A 594 3.29 11.99 8.96
C GLY A 594 2.46 13.27 9.09
N LEU A 595 2.98 14.42 8.63
CA LEU A 595 2.23 15.69 8.56
C LEU A 595 1.62 15.95 7.16
N ASP A 596 2.08 15.25 6.14
CA ASP A 596 1.70 15.44 4.72
C ASP A 596 0.19 15.34 4.46
N CYS A 597 -0.52 14.55 5.28
CA CYS A 597 -1.97 14.35 5.16
C CYS A 597 -2.82 15.58 5.53
N LEU A 598 -2.23 16.64 6.09
CA LEU A 598 -2.89 17.95 6.26
C LEU A 598 -2.89 18.79 4.97
N ALA A 599 -2.08 18.45 3.95
CA ALA A 599 -1.95 19.25 2.73
C ALA A 599 -3.19 19.22 1.81
N ASN A 600 -4.05 18.20 1.93
CA ASN A 600 -5.35 18.17 1.27
C ASN A 600 -6.43 17.70 2.26
N PRO A 601 -7.01 18.62 3.06
CA PRO A 601 -7.98 18.25 4.09
C PRO A 601 -9.32 17.78 3.51
N VAL A 602 -9.66 18.19 2.26
CA VAL A 602 -10.83 17.65 1.54
C VAL A 602 -10.64 16.13 1.31
N LYS A 603 -9.49 15.71 0.79
CA LYS A 603 -9.13 14.28 0.62
C LYS A 603 -9.09 13.52 1.94
N LEU A 604 -8.60 14.14 3.02
CA LEU A 604 -8.64 13.57 4.38
C LEU A 604 -10.08 13.32 4.86
N SER A 605 -10.99 14.26 4.60
CA SER A 605 -12.40 14.18 5.02
C SER A 605 -13.17 13.02 4.37
N MET A 606 -12.81 12.69 3.12
CA MET A 606 -13.38 11.62 2.31
C MET A 606 -12.82 10.22 2.63
N SER A 607 -11.75 10.13 3.45
CA SER A 607 -11.03 8.87 3.66
C SER A 607 -11.76 7.89 4.59
N PRO A 608 -11.86 6.59 4.25
CA PRO A 608 -12.36 5.55 5.17
C PRO A 608 -11.52 5.43 6.44
N GLN A 609 -10.24 5.82 6.37
CA GLN A 609 -9.31 5.72 7.49
C GLN A 609 -9.15 7.02 8.28
N ARG A 610 -9.96 8.06 8.00
CA ARG A 610 -9.82 9.42 8.58
C ARG A 610 -9.59 9.42 10.09
N PHE A 611 -10.31 8.61 10.85
CA PHE A 611 -10.15 8.47 12.31
C PHE A 611 -8.74 8.02 12.72
N ARG A 612 -8.19 7.00 12.03
CA ARG A 612 -6.83 6.50 12.28
C ARG A 612 -5.76 7.50 11.84
N ILE A 613 -6.03 8.25 10.77
CA ILE A 613 -5.12 9.28 10.27
C ILE A 613 -5.08 10.48 11.24
N LEU A 614 -6.23 10.98 11.68
CA LEU A 614 -6.35 12.06 12.66
C LEU A 614 -5.69 11.71 14.00
N ALA A 615 -5.83 10.48 14.48
CA ALA A 615 -5.10 10.01 15.66
C ALA A 615 -3.57 10.07 15.47
N LYS A 616 -3.06 9.63 14.31
CA LYS A 616 -1.63 9.74 13.98
C LYS A 616 -1.17 11.20 13.86
N ILE A 617 -1.98 12.08 13.24
CA ILE A 617 -1.68 13.53 13.15
C ILE A 617 -1.52 14.10 14.56
N ARG A 618 -2.46 13.86 15.47
CA ARG A 618 -2.38 14.31 16.87
C ARG A 618 -1.07 13.89 17.53
N ASP A 619 -0.72 12.61 17.42
CA ASP A 619 0.44 12.05 18.09
C ASP A 619 1.78 12.53 17.46
N SER A 620 1.78 12.85 16.17
CA SER A 620 2.93 13.47 15.48
C SER A 620 3.05 14.97 15.77
N VAL A 621 1.96 15.73 15.76
CA VAL A 621 1.98 17.17 16.09
C VAL A 621 2.36 17.38 17.55
N ASN A 622 1.84 16.57 18.49
CA ASN A 622 2.24 16.65 19.90
C ASN A 622 3.74 16.37 20.08
N ARG A 623 4.31 15.38 19.38
CA ARG A 623 5.76 15.11 19.40
C ARG A 623 6.59 16.29 18.88
N LEU A 624 6.16 16.92 17.78
CA LEU A 624 6.82 18.10 17.23
C LEU A 624 6.75 19.30 18.19
N VAL A 625 5.60 19.53 18.81
CA VAL A 625 5.37 20.60 19.80
C VAL A 625 6.22 20.40 21.05
N ASP A 626 6.22 19.19 21.62
CA ASP A 626 6.99 18.87 22.83
C ASP A 626 8.51 18.96 22.56
N GLY A 627 8.98 18.47 21.41
CA GLY A 627 10.40 18.56 21.03
C GLY A 627 10.87 19.99 20.72
N ALA A 628 10.03 20.82 20.11
CA ALA A 628 10.33 22.25 19.90
C ALA A 628 10.34 23.04 21.22
N GLU A 629 9.50 22.68 22.21
CA GLU A 629 9.57 23.23 23.57
C GLU A 629 10.90 22.86 24.25
N ALA A 630 11.29 21.58 24.19
CA ALA A 630 12.57 21.11 24.73
C ALA A 630 13.78 21.80 24.07
N MET A 631 13.74 22.03 22.76
CA MET A 631 14.78 22.77 22.03
C MET A 631 14.91 24.22 22.52
N LEU A 632 13.79 24.91 22.79
CA LEU A 632 13.79 26.27 23.36
C LEU A 632 14.34 26.31 24.79
N ASP A 633 13.93 25.39 25.65
CA ASP A 633 14.46 25.27 27.02
C ASP A 633 15.96 24.94 26.99
N GLY A 634 16.42 24.12 26.04
CA GLY A 634 17.83 23.83 25.80
C GLY A 634 18.67 25.05 25.42
N TYR A 635 18.13 25.99 24.62
CA TYR A 635 18.80 27.26 24.34
C TYR A 635 18.91 28.13 25.61
N GLY A 636 17.85 28.17 26.43
CA GLY A 636 17.89 28.85 27.73
C GLY A 636 18.98 28.29 28.65
N ALA A 637 19.05 26.96 28.77
CA ALA A 637 20.08 26.27 29.55
C ALA A 637 21.50 26.56 29.01
N PHE A 638 21.70 26.51 27.69
CA PHE A 638 22.99 26.81 27.07
C PHE A 638 23.45 28.26 27.34
N LEU A 639 22.56 29.23 27.18
CA LEU A 639 22.89 30.65 27.38
C LEU A 639 23.20 30.99 28.85
N LEU A 640 22.73 30.18 29.81
CA LEU A 640 23.14 30.27 31.21
C LEU A 640 24.55 29.72 31.44
N LEU A 641 24.95 28.65 30.75
CA LEU A 641 26.33 28.11 30.79
C LEU A 641 27.35 29.09 30.18
N ALA A 642 26.94 29.85 29.15
CA ALA A 642 27.77 30.86 28.50
C ALA A 642 28.07 32.08 29.41
N GLY A 643 27.33 32.26 30.51
CA GLY A 643 27.57 33.28 31.51
C GLY A 643 27.40 34.73 31.03
N ASN A 644 28.00 35.67 31.76
CA ASN A 644 28.02 37.09 31.41
C ASN A 644 29.04 37.37 30.28
N SER A 645 28.70 36.96 29.06
CA SER A 645 29.49 37.30 27.86
C SER A 645 29.54 38.82 27.64
N SER A 646 30.68 39.32 27.18
CA SER A 646 30.85 40.71 26.74
C SER A 646 30.36 40.96 25.31
N SER A 647 29.95 39.92 24.57
CA SER A 647 29.34 40.10 23.25
C SER A 647 27.92 40.63 23.37
N SER A 648 27.66 41.76 22.70
CA SER A 648 26.31 42.32 22.55
C SER A 648 25.33 41.35 21.88
N GLU A 649 25.82 40.43 21.05
CA GLU A 649 24.98 39.50 20.29
C GLU A 649 24.46 38.34 21.17
N VAL A 650 25.25 37.86 22.13
CA VAL A 650 24.78 36.90 23.14
C VAL A 650 23.90 37.56 24.21
N GLN A 651 24.17 38.82 24.59
CA GLN A 651 23.26 39.56 25.47
C GLN A 651 21.89 39.75 24.82
N LEU A 652 21.84 40.13 23.53
CA LEU A 652 20.60 40.19 22.75
C LEU A 652 19.86 38.84 22.72
N LEU A 653 20.56 37.71 22.56
CA LEU A 653 19.95 36.38 22.63
C LEU A 653 19.46 35.99 24.03
N GLN A 654 20.17 36.39 25.09
CA GLN A 654 19.76 36.18 26.48
C GLN A 654 18.47 36.93 26.82
N ASP A 655 18.29 38.15 26.29
CA ASP A 655 17.05 38.92 26.40
C ASP A 655 15.91 38.38 25.50
N GLU A 656 16.24 37.82 24.33
CA GLU A 656 15.26 37.37 23.33
C GLU A 656 14.67 35.98 23.62
N VAL A 657 15.46 35.01 24.08
CA VAL A 657 14.98 33.63 24.31
C VAL A 657 13.77 33.54 25.27
N PRO A 658 13.70 34.27 26.40
CA PRO A 658 12.51 34.30 27.24
C PRO A 658 11.24 34.79 26.53
N LEU A 659 11.38 35.76 25.61
CA LEU A 659 10.26 36.26 24.79
C LEU A 659 9.80 35.21 23.78
N LEU A 660 10.73 34.46 23.18
CA LEU A 660 10.43 33.36 22.27
C LEU A 660 9.72 32.20 22.98
N ILE A 661 10.17 31.81 24.18
CA ILE A 661 9.49 30.82 25.02
C ILE A 661 8.05 31.26 25.35
N SER A 662 7.85 32.54 25.69
CA SER A 662 6.51 33.08 25.95
C SER A 662 5.60 33.08 24.71
N ARG A 663 6.14 33.40 23.54
CA ARG A 663 5.40 33.34 22.26
C ARG A 663 5.09 31.90 21.87
N PHE A 664 6.03 30.97 22.03
CA PHE A 664 5.84 29.55 21.74
C PHE A 664 4.74 28.94 22.61
N LYS A 665 4.61 29.32 23.88
CA LYS A 665 3.48 28.89 24.74
C LYS A 665 2.12 29.29 24.18
N THR A 666 2.00 30.49 23.60
CA THR A 666 0.76 30.96 22.93
C THR A 666 0.50 30.17 21.64
N LEU A 667 1.55 29.89 20.86
CA LEU A 667 1.47 29.05 19.66
C LEU A 667 1.06 27.61 20.00
N LYS A 668 1.65 27.02 21.05
CA LYS A 668 1.31 25.68 21.58
C LYS A 668 -0.17 25.60 21.97
N GLN A 669 -0.68 26.57 22.72
CA GLN A 669 -2.10 26.65 23.07
C GLN A 669 -3.01 26.75 21.82
N THR A 670 -2.60 27.54 20.82
CA THR A 670 -3.35 27.69 19.56
C THR A 670 -3.38 26.38 18.77
N ILE A 671 -2.24 25.69 18.63
CA ILE A 671 -2.12 24.40 17.96
C ILE A 671 -2.91 23.31 18.68
N GLN A 672 -2.87 23.28 20.02
CA GLN A 672 -3.67 22.36 20.83
C GLN A 672 -5.18 22.62 20.64
N SER A 673 -5.63 23.87 20.68
CA SER A 673 -7.02 24.23 20.41
C SER A 673 -7.48 23.89 18.98
N LEU A 674 -6.60 23.99 17.99
CA LEU A 674 -6.89 23.59 16.61
C LEU A 674 -6.96 22.06 16.46
N LEU A 675 -6.03 21.31 17.07
CA LEU A 675 -6.10 19.85 17.14
C LEU A 675 -7.39 19.38 17.81
N GLU A 676 -7.76 19.99 18.93
CA GLU A 676 -9.04 19.74 19.60
C GLU A 676 -10.23 20.03 18.67
N ALA A 677 -10.25 21.17 17.98
CA ALA A 677 -11.33 21.51 17.03
C ALA A 677 -11.40 20.59 15.80
N ILE A 678 -10.29 19.96 15.39
CA ILE A 678 -10.23 19.01 14.27
C ILE A 678 -10.65 17.59 14.69
N ILE A 679 -10.44 17.22 15.96
CA ILE A 679 -10.62 15.86 16.49
C ILE A 679 -11.94 15.69 17.26
N LEU A 680 -12.34 16.68 18.07
CA LEU A 680 -13.57 16.63 18.90
C LEU A 680 -14.90 16.53 18.13
N PRO A 681 -15.06 16.95 16.86
CA PRO A 681 -16.30 16.75 16.09
C PRO A 681 -16.65 15.29 15.78
N GLN A 682 -16.02 14.31 16.45
CA GLN A 682 -16.08 12.89 16.14
C GLN A 682 -16.47 12.00 17.34
N ASP A 683 -16.61 12.56 18.54
CA ASP A 683 -17.43 11.96 19.60
C ASP A 683 -18.88 12.40 19.40
N ASP A 684 -19.84 11.48 19.54
CA ASP A 684 -21.27 11.64 19.19
C ASP A 684 -22.06 12.61 20.12
N ASP A 685 -21.40 13.53 20.83
CA ASP A 685 -22.05 14.54 21.69
C ASP A 685 -22.78 15.59 20.83
N GLU A 686 -24.12 15.53 20.84
CA GLU A 686 -25.01 16.27 19.94
C GLU A 686 -24.97 17.81 20.06
N GLU A 687 -24.20 18.37 21.00
CA GLU A 687 -24.18 19.82 21.31
C GLU A 687 -23.09 20.63 20.59
N ARG A 688 -22.21 20.00 19.77
CA ARG A 688 -21.14 20.70 19.03
C ARG A 688 -21.07 20.36 17.54
N GLN A 689 -22.06 20.79 16.76
CA GLN A 689 -21.91 20.87 15.29
C GLN A 689 -20.82 21.89 14.92
N LEU A 690 -19.67 21.41 14.47
CA LEU A 690 -18.65 22.23 13.82
C LEU A 690 -18.88 22.16 12.31
N SER A 691 -18.99 23.31 11.63
CA SER A 691 -19.26 23.29 10.18
C SER A 691 -18.06 22.74 9.39
N PHE A 692 -18.32 22.05 8.28
CA PHE A 692 -17.26 21.43 7.47
C PHE A 692 -16.25 22.47 6.97
N ARG A 693 -16.71 23.70 6.70
CA ARG A 693 -15.84 24.82 6.30
C ARG A 693 -14.95 25.30 7.44
N HIS A 694 -15.47 25.33 8.66
CA HIS A 694 -14.65 25.59 9.85
C HIS A 694 -13.63 24.48 10.10
N TRP A 695 -13.98 23.21 9.84
CA TRP A 695 -13.06 22.09 9.96
C TRP A 695 -11.93 22.15 8.90
N LEU A 696 -12.25 22.43 7.63
CA LEU A 696 -11.25 22.66 6.58
C LEU A 696 -10.33 23.84 6.91
N ALA A 697 -10.91 24.96 7.37
CA ALA A 697 -10.14 26.13 7.77
C ALA A 697 -9.24 25.85 8.98
N ALA A 698 -9.69 25.04 9.96
CA ALA A 698 -8.87 24.62 11.09
C ALA A 698 -7.69 23.74 10.64
N CYS A 699 -7.91 22.79 9.73
CA CYS A 699 -6.84 21.98 9.13
C CYS A 699 -5.80 22.83 8.39
N GLN A 700 -6.25 23.79 7.56
CA GLN A 700 -5.37 24.74 6.86
C GLN A 700 -4.59 25.65 7.84
N GLN A 701 -5.26 26.16 8.88
CA GLN A 701 -4.62 26.96 9.92
C GLN A 701 -3.58 26.14 10.67
N LEU A 702 -3.91 24.92 11.09
CA LEU A 702 -2.96 23.99 11.72
C LEU A 702 -1.75 23.77 10.81
N GLN A 703 -1.94 23.45 9.53
CA GLN A 703 -0.84 23.32 8.58
C GLN A 703 0.03 24.59 8.53
N SER A 704 -0.56 25.79 8.51
CA SER A 704 0.20 27.04 8.51
C SER A 704 1.01 27.27 9.79
N PHE A 705 0.44 26.96 10.97
CA PHE A 705 1.16 27.05 12.25
C PHE A 705 2.27 26.00 12.41
N LEU A 706 2.24 24.93 11.61
CA LEU A 706 3.31 23.94 11.55
C LEU A 706 4.38 24.31 10.50
N GLN A 707 3.97 24.72 9.30
CA GLN A 707 4.79 24.73 8.08
C GLN A 707 4.85 26.07 7.31
N ALA A 708 4.39 27.21 7.86
CA ALA A 708 4.58 28.49 7.17
C ALA A 708 6.07 28.81 6.95
N LEU A 709 6.39 29.31 5.75
CA LEU A 709 7.71 29.78 5.35
C LEU A 709 7.72 31.29 5.16
N GLY A 710 8.34 32.01 6.09
CA GLY A 710 9.09 33.23 5.78
C GLY A 710 8.64 34.51 6.49
N PRO A 711 9.38 34.87 7.55
CA PRO A 711 9.57 36.24 7.98
C PRO A 711 11.05 36.65 7.87
N LYS A 712 11.33 37.95 7.85
CA LYS A 712 12.71 38.48 7.88
C LYS A 712 13.18 38.88 9.29
N GLU A 713 12.27 38.88 10.27
CA GLU A 713 12.49 39.47 11.59
C GLU A 713 11.85 38.62 12.71
N ALA A 714 12.46 38.67 13.90
CA ALA A 714 12.00 37.93 15.09
C ALA A 714 10.63 38.35 15.62
N GLU A 715 10.17 39.56 15.30
CA GLU A 715 8.85 40.00 15.74
C GLU A 715 7.70 39.32 14.97
N GLN A 716 8.03 38.62 13.87
CA GLN A 716 7.08 38.14 12.87
C GLN A 716 6.84 36.61 12.88
N PHE A 717 7.37 35.85 13.86
CA PHE A 717 7.18 34.38 13.98
C PHE A 717 5.70 33.95 13.93
N ARG A 718 5.41 32.95 13.08
CA ARG A 718 4.07 32.38 12.83
C ARG A 718 4.02 30.85 12.79
N SER A 719 5.14 30.12 12.68
CA SER A 719 5.13 28.65 12.66
C SER A 719 6.19 27.98 13.54
N ILE A 720 5.98 26.70 13.87
CA ILE A 720 6.97 25.86 14.55
C ILE A 720 8.22 25.65 13.67
N HIS A 721 8.03 25.44 12.36
CA HIS A 721 9.14 25.32 11.41
C HIS A 721 10.06 26.57 11.42
N GLU A 722 9.47 27.77 11.49
CA GLU A 722 10.25 29.01 11.65
C GLU A 722 11.02 29.05 12.97
N VAL A 723 10.42 28.66 14.09
CA VAL A 723 11.10 28.61 15.40
C VAL A 723 12.32 27.69 15.35
N ILE A 724 12.18 26.50 14.78
CA ILE A 724 13.28 25.54 14.62
C ILE A 724 14.40 26.13 13.75
N PHE A 725 14.06 26.56 12.53
CA PHE A 725 15.05 26.96 11.53
C PHE A 725 15.70 28.32 11.82
N ALA A 726 14.90 29.35 12.13
CA ALA A 726 15.40 30.71 12.26
C ALA A 726 16.15 30.93 13.59
N LEU A 727 15.72 30.29 14.69
CA LEU A 727 16.43 30.41 15.97
C LEU A 727 17.78 29.69 15.91
N HIS A 728 17.81 28.44 15.41
CA HIS A 728 19.06 27.69 15.30
C HIS A 728 20.07 28.38 14.38
N LEU A 729 19.63 28.86 13.21
CA LEU A 729 20.48 29.60 12.28
C LEU A 729 21.02 30.92 12.88
N ARG A 730 20.21 31.65 13.64
CA ARG A 730 20.65 32.89 14.31
C ARG A 730 21.59 32.62 15.48
N PHE A 731 21.35 31.56 16.23
CA PHE A 731 22.20 31.11 17.33
C PHE A 731 23.59 30.68 16.83
N ILE A 732 23.67 29.87 15.76
CA ILE A 732 24.92 29.55 15.07
C ILE A 732 25.63 30.84 14.63
N LYS A 733 24.91 31.80 14.03
CA LYS A 733 25.48 33.07 13.57
C LYS A 733 25.96 34.02 14.67
N ALA A 734 25.34 34.01 15.85
CA ALA A 734 25.73 34.86 16.98
C ALA A 734 26.84 34.24 17.85
N LEU A 735 26.94 32.90 17.87
CA LEU A 735 28.06 32.20 18.51
C LEU A 735 29.30 32.16 17.61
N ALA A 736 29.15 32.19 16.28
CA ALA A 736 30.30 32.18 15.35
C ALA A 736 31.32 33.32 15.63
N PRO A 737 30.92 34.60 15.86
CA PRO A 737 31.82 35.66 16.32
C PRO A 737 32.47 35.38 17.67
N ILE A 738 31.79 34.72 18.60
CA ILE A 738 32.32 34.43 19.94
C ILE A 738 33.31 33.28 19.91
N THR A 739 33.13 32.29 19.03
CA THR A 739 34.15 31.30 18.70
C THR A 739 35.34 31.91 17.93
N LEU A 740 35.15 33.03 17.22
CA LEU A 740 36.24 33.77 16.57
C LEU A 740 37.02 34.66 17.57
N ASP A 741 36.33 35.32 18.51
CA ASP A 741 36.92 36.22 19.52
C ASP A 741 37.43 35.49 20.79
N SER A 742 37.12 34.21 20.99
CA SER A 742 37.68 33.39 22.09
C SER A 742 39.17 33.05 21.91
N GLY A 743 39.89 33.79 21.06
CA GLY A 743 41.31 33.58 20.75
C GLY A 743 41.60 32.30 19.97
N GLN A 744 40.55 31.59 19.54
CA GLN A 744 40.63 30.28 18.91
C GLN A 744 39.87 30.30 17.58
N GLY A 745 40.50 30.95 16.60
CA GLY A 745 40.79 30.32 15.32
C GLY A 745 40.01 30.71 14.07
N ARG A 746 40.67 30.48 12.92
CA ARG A 746 40.18 30.94 11.62
C ARG A 746 39.30 29.90 10.94
N LEU A 747 38.10 30.34 10.54
CA LEU A 747 37.20 29.63 9.62
C LEU A 747 37.49 30.04 8.18
N SER A 748 38.00 29.11 7.34
CA SER A 748 38.20 29.34 5.90
C SER A 748 37.01 28.83 5.09
N GLY A 749 35.95 29.64 4.99
CA GLY A 749 34.73 29.29 4.27
C GLY A 749 34.81 29.47 2.75
N GLU A 750 35.32 28.47 2.03
CA GLU A 750 35.19 28.39 0.55
C GLU A 750 35.32 26.96 -0.03
N LYS A 751 35.33 25.90 0.80
CA LYS A 751 35.49 24.49 0.39
C LYS A 751 34.56 23.54 1.18
N ARG A 752 34.40 22.30 0.71
CA ARG A 752 33.53 21.25 1.33
C ARG A 752 33.89 20.91 2.79
N ILE A 753 35.13 21.13 3.21
CA ILE A 753 35.60 20.90 4.59
C ILE A 753 35.68 22.24 5.33
N THR A 754 35.06 22.28 6.51
CA THR A 754 35.16 23.44 7.40
C THR A 754 36.40 23.27 8.28
N TYR A 755 37.41 24.11 8.05
CA TYR A 755 38.60 24.18 8.88
C TYR A 755 38.40 25.20 9.99
N VAL A 756 38.72 24.80 11.23
CA VAL A 756 38.73 25.62 12.42
C VAL A 756 40.12 25.51 13.04
N ASP A 757 40.98 26.50 12.77
CA ASP A 757 42.40 26.46 13.14
C ASP A 757 42.66 27.35 14.35
N TYR A 758 42.67 26.77 15.54
CA TYR A 758 42.84 27.42 16.85
C TYR A 758 44.30 27.80 17.16
N THR A 759 45.24 27.57 16.23
CA THR A 759 46.66 27.93 16.41
C THR A 759 46.91 29.43 16.19
N THR A 760 47.80 30.01 17.00
CA THR A 760 47.98 31.48 17.06
C THR A 760 48.65 32.05 15.79
N PRO A 761 48.16 33.15 15.18
CA PRO A 761 48.81 33.80 14.03
C PRO A 761 50.06 34.59 14.47
N GLY A 762 51.14 33.87 14.76
CA GLY A 762 52.40 34.44 15.23
C GLY A 762 53.46 33.45 15.73
N ASN A 763 53.18 32.14 15.77
CA ASN A 763 54.22 31.17 16.08
C ASN A 763 55.19 31.05 14.88
N PRO A 764 56.49 31.38 14.99
CA PRO A 764 57.40 31.43 13.84
C PRO A 764 57.79 30.05 13.30
N ASP A 765 57.58 29.00 14.09
CA ASP A 765 57.80 27.63 13.67
C ASP A 765 56.60 27.12 12.87
N GLU A 766 56.75 27.08 11.54
CA GLU A 766 55.84 26.38 10.60
C GLU A 766 55.65 24.88 10.94
N ASN A 767 56.45 24.36 11.87
CA ASN A 767 56.47 22.97 12.34
C ASN A 767 55.50 22.65 13.49
N ALA A 768 54.79 23.64 14.06
CA ALA A 768 54.00 23.45 15.28
C ALA A 768 52.56 22.91 15.07
N SER A 769 52.04 22.91 13.85
CA SER A 769 50.69 22.40 13.56
C SER A 769 50.70 20.87 13.40
N LEU A 770 49.91 20.13 14.20
CA LEU A 770 49.68 18.69 13.97
C LEU A 770 48.98 18.39 12.62
N LEU A 771 48.40 19.39 11.97
CA LEU A 771 47.85 19.31 10.63
C LEU A 771 48.80 19.96 9.61
N SER A 772 49.49 19.13 8.82
CA SER A 772 50.44 19.56 7.79
C SER A 772 49.76 20.22 6.59
N ALA A 773 50.50 20.98 5.79
CA ALA A 773 50.02 21.51 4.51
C ALA A 773 49.64 20.37 3.54
N THR A 774 50.38 19.25 3.57
CA THR A 774 50.09 18.03 2.80
C THR A 774 48.76 17.40 3.24
N GLY A 775 48.50 17.29 4.55
CA GLY A 775 47.23 16.78 5.09
C GLY A 775 46.05 17.69 4.73
N LYS A 776 46.22 19.01 4.76
CA LYS A 776 45.23 19.99 4.25
C LYS A 776 45.01 19.83 2.74
N ALA A 777 46.05 19.51 1.96
CA ALA A 777 45.90 19.26 0.51
C ALA A 777 45.13 17.96 0.26
N ILE A 778 45.57 16.84 0.86
CA ILE A 778 44.94 15.51 0.77
C ILE A 778 43.46 15.60 1.11
N MET A 779 43.07 16.10 2.28
CA MET A 779 41.65 16.18 2.65
C MET A 779 40.80 17.02 1.68
N ASN A 780 41.37 18.07 1.06
CA ASN A 780 40.67 18.86 0.05
C ASN A 780 40.60 18.18 -1.33
N GLU A 781 41.56 17.33 -1.67
CA GLU A 781 41.64 16.58 -2.94
C GLU A 781 40.69 15.36 -2.93
N LEU A 782 40.53 14.72 -1.77
CA LEU A 782 39.59 13.61 -1.52
C LEU A 782 38.12 14.07 -1.42
N GLU A 783 37.83 15.35 -1.68
CA GLU A 783 36.51 16.01 -1.59
C GLU A 783 35.61 15.72 -0.36
N LEU A 784 36.19 15.24 0.75
CA LEU A 784 35.47 14.76 1.92
C LEU A 784 34.57 15.86 2.53
N SER A 785 33.53 15.43 3.25
CA SER A 785 32.65 16.35 4.00
C SER A 785 32.85 16.17 5.51
N GLY A 786 33.07 17.28 6.22
CA GLY A 786 33.48 17.21 7.62
C GLY A 786 33.93 18.54 8.23
N THR A 787 34.27 18.48 9.51
CA THR A 787 34.81 19.60 10.30
C THR A 787 36.17 19.21 10.88
N VAL A 788 37.16 20.06 10.68
CA VAL A 788 38.53 19.91 11.16
C VAL A 788 38.78 20.95 12.24
N VAL A 789 39.17 20.52 13.44
CA VAL A 789 39.48 21.38 14.59
C VAL A 789 40.94 21.17 14.99
N SER A 790 41.79 22.15 14.71
CA SER A 790 43.24 22.10 14.98
C SER A 790 43.60 22.96 16.19
N MET A 791 44.33 22.41 17.15
CA MET A 791 44.86 23.06 18.36
C MET A 791 46.38 22.88 18.43
N ASP A 792 47.05 23.57 19.37
CA ASP A 792 48.51 23.46 19.53
C ASP A 792 48.99 22.04 19.92
N ASP A 793 48.27 21.35 20.82
CA ASP A 793 48.61 19.99 21.31
C ASP A 793 47.69 18.87 20.75
N ALA A 794 46.64 19.21 19.99
CA ALA A 794 45.62 18.27 19.55
C ALA A 794 45.02 18.62 18.17
N LEU A 795 44.57 17.61 17.42
CA LEU A 795 43.81 17.79 16.19
C LEU A 795 42.64 16.80 16.18
N VAL A 796 41.42 17.30 15.95
CA VAL A 796 40.20 16.50 15.91
C VAL A 796 39.53 16.71 14.56
N VAL A 797 39.23 15.62 13.85
CA VAL A 797 38.69 15.64 12.48
C VAL A 797 37.46 14.74 12.44
N ASN A 798 36.30 15.35 12.22
CA ASN A 798 35.01 14.66 12.09
C ASN A 798 34.65 14.51 10.61
N LEU A 799 34.45 13.27 10.15
CA LEU A 799 34.24 12.90 8.74
C LEU A 799 33.02 11.98 8.59
N GLY A 800 32.24 12.22 7.54
CA GLY A 800 31.32 11.22 6.99
C GLY A 800 32.05 10.30 6.01
N LEU A 801 32.20 9.02 6.34
CA LEU A 801 32.88 8.01 5.52
C LEU A 801 31.87 6.97 5.04
N GLY A 802 31.24 7.23 3.88
CA GLY A 802 30.12 6.43 3.39
C GLY A 802 29.00 6.33 4.43
N VAL A 803 28.60 5.12 4.81
CA VAL A 803 27.60 4.91 5.88
C VAL A 803 28.10 5.09 7.32
N HIS A 804 29.39 5.37 7.58
CA HIS A 804 29.95 5.51 8.94
C HIS A 804 30.27 6.97 9.31
N ALA A 805 29.81 7.42 10.48
CA ALA A 805 30.32 8.65 11.11
C ALA A 805 31.61 8.33 11.90
N SER A 806 32.68 9.07 11.62
CA SER A 806 34.03 8.76 12.10
C SER A 806 34.76 9.98 12.65
N LEU A 807 35.44 9.80 13.78
CA LEU A 807 36.22 10.84 14.46
C LEU A 807 37.69 10.44 14.55
N VAL A 808 38.57 11.23 13.96
CA VAL A 808 40.03 11.05 14.03
C VAL A 808 40.58 12.06 15.04
N GLU A 809 41.39 11.60 15.99
CA GLU A 809 41.99 12.42 17.05
C GLU A 809 43.51 12.21 17.06
N LEU A 810 44.27 13.30 17.02
CA LEU A 810 45.71 13.32 17.22
C LEU A 810 46.00 14.10 18.50
N PHE A 811 46.88 13.58 19.35
CA PHE A 811 47.28 14.21 20.61
C PHE A 811 48.80 14.14 20.77
N GLU A 812 49.46 15.30 20.86
CA GLU A 812 50.89 15.41 21.20
C GLU A 812 51.14 14.87 22.63
N ASN A 813 50.30 15.29 23.57
CA ASN A 813 50.45 15.03 25.01
C ASN A 813 49.21 14.34 25.62
N ALA A 814 48.95 13.08 25.24
CA ALA A 814 47.77 12.33 25.68
C ALA A 814 47.74 12.03 27.20
N GLU A 815 46.53 12.09 27.80
CA GLU A 815 46.31 11.91 29.24
C GLU A 815 46.91 10.62 29.82
N GLY A 816 47.59 10.77 30.97
CA GLY A 816 48.22 9.67 31.70
C GLY A 816 49.60 9.27 31.18
N GLY A 817 50.31 10.16 30.46
CA GLY A 817 51.71 9.93 30.06
C GLY A 817 51.90 8.91 28.93
N LYS A 818 50.87 8.69 28.12
CA LYS A 818 50.85 7.69 27.03
C LYS A 818 51.59 8.15 25.76
N GLY A 819 52.20 9.34 25.81
CA GLY A 819 52.93 9.96 24.71
C GLY A 819 52.03 10.33 23.53
N ARG A 820 52.69 10.68 22.43
CA ARG A 820 52.06 11.02 21.15
C ARG A 820 51.14 9.90 20.68
N THR A 821 49.86 10.23 20.48
CA THR A 821 48.80 9.24 20.21
C THR A 821 47.96 9.68 19.01
N LEU A 822 47.69 8.75 18.10
CA LEU A 822 46.65 8.86 17.08
C LEU A 822 45.52 7.88 17.43
N ARG A 823 44.28 8.34 17.36
CA ARG A 823 43.08 7.56 17.62
C ARG A 823 42.07 7.76 16.49
N LEU A 824 41.34 6.72 16.15
CA LEU A 824 40.20 6.74 15.25
C LEU A 824 39.02 6.06 15.95
N LYS A 825 37.88 6.74 16.02
CA LYS A 825 36.63 6.25 16.60
C LYS A 825 35.58 6.12 15.50
N PHE A 826 34.85 5.03 15.51
CA PHE A 826 33.64 4.82 14.71
C PHE A 826 32.42 4.91 15.63
N SER A 827 31.57 5.90 15.40
CA SER A 827 30.38 6.20 16.20
C SER A 827 29.14 6.17 15.30
N ASP A 828 28.62 4.97 15.04
CA ASP A 828 27.63 4.71 14.00
C ASP A 828 26.25 4.29 14.57
N GLN A 829 25.18 4.64 13.86
CA GLN A 829 23.79 4.31 14.21
C GLN A 829 23.44 2.88 13.76
N PHE A 830 24.02 1.87 14.42
CA PHE A 830 23.83 0.43 14.14
C PHE A 830 22.40 -0.12 14.45
N ASP A 831 21.40 0.76 14.59
CA ASP A 831 20.05 0.46 15.11
C ASP A 831 18.92 0.56 14.06
N ARG A 832 19.22 0.81 12.77
CA ARG A 832 18.19 0.72 11.71
C ARG A 832 17.66 -0.72 11.58
N PRO A 833 16.36 -0.99 11.76
CA PRO A 833 15.83 -2.35 11.73
C PRO A 833 15.57 -2.83 10.29
N GLY A 834 16.42 -3.73 9.83
CA GLY A 834 16.30 -4.46 8.56
C GLY A 834 17.55 -5.33 8.39
N GLY A 835 17.36 -6.63 8.11
CA GLY A 835 18.48 -7.56 7.90
C GLY A 835 19.37 -7.14 6.73
N LEU A 836 20.59 -7.71 6.67
CA LEU A 836 21.72 -7.33 5.80
C LEU A 836 22.56 -6.15 6.36
N TYR A 837 22.16 -4.88 6.16
CA TYR A 837 23.01 -3.69 6.43
C TYR A 837 23.77 -3.61 7.77
N LYS A 838 23.26 -4.23 8.84
CA LYS A 838 23.97 -4.27 10.14
C LYS A 838 25.18 -5.21 10.11
N SER A 839 25.09 -6.33 9.40
CA SER A 839 26.19 -7.29 9.22
C SER A 839 27.31 -6.64 8.42
N GLY A 840 26.98 -6.08 7.24
CA GLY A 840 27.89 -5.33 6.37
C GLY A 840 28.66 -4.22 7.07
N LYS A 841 27.98 -3.40 7.89
CA LYS A 841 28.63 -2.35 8.71
C LYS A 841 29.67 -2.89 9.70
N LEU A 842 29.40 -4.02 10.35
CA LEU A 842 30.32 -4.63 11.32
C LEU A 842 31.49 -5.35 10.64
N GLN A 843 31.24 -6.00 9.50
CA GLN A 843 32.27 -6.59 8.62
C GLN A 843 33.22 -5.52 8.07
N ARG A 844 32.70 -4.38 7.59
CA ARG A 844 33.49 -3.24 7.10
C ARG A 844 34.40 -2.67 8.19
N VAL A 845 33.90 -2.52 9.42
CA VAL A 845 34.70 -2.09 10.58
C VAL A 845 35.81 -3.10 10.92
N TRP A 846 35.56 -4.41 10.82
CA TRP A 846 36.62 -5.43 10.98
C TRP A 846 37.65 -5.38 9.86
N PHE A 847 37.24 -5.29 8.59
CA PHE A 847 38.17 -5.25 7.45
C PHE A 847 39.07 -4.02 7.54
N LEU A 848 38.49 -2.83 7.76
CA LEU A 848 39.23 -1.58 8.00
C LEU A 848 40.20 -1.73 9.18
N THR A 849 39.77 -2.37 10.26
CA THR A 849 40.62 -2.63 11.43
C THR A 849 41.82 -3.52 11.10
N GLN A 850 41.64 -4.63 10.37
CA GLN A 850 42.76 -5.49 9.95
C GLN A 850 43.67 -4.77 8.94
N LEU A 851 43.09 -3.94 8.06
CA LEU A 851 43.83 -3.14 7.08
C LEU A 851 44.76 -2.14 7.75
N LEU A 852 44.27 -1.37 8.72
CA LEU A 852 45.08 -0.41 9.48
C LEU A 852 46.19 -1.10 10.28
N LYS A 853 45.91 -2.28 10.84
CA LYS A 853 46.90 -3.13 11.53
C LYS A 853 47.99 -3.63 10.57
N ALA A 854 47.65 -3.97 9.33
CA ALA A 854 48.58 -4.48 8.33
C ALA A 854 49.45 -3.39 7.66
N ILE A 855 48.93 -2.15 7.52
CA ILE A 855 49.64 -1.03 6.90
C ILE A 855 50.80 -0.48 7.77
N GLU A 856 50.82 -0.80 9.08
CA GLU A 856 51.81 -0.33 10.05
C GLU A 856 52.03 1.20 9.98
N LEU A 857 51.02 1.97 10.42
CA LEU A 857 51.00 3.45 10.30
C LEU A 857 52.32 4.11 10.77
N ASP A 858 52.87 3.69 11.90
CA ASP A 858 54.27 3.93 12.30
C ASP A 858 54.89 2.63 12.85
N LYS A 859 55.97 2.17 12.23
CA LYS A 859 56.75 0.97 12.65
C LYS A 859 57.51 1.17 13.98
N ASN A 860 57.53 2.40 14.49
CA ASN A 860 58.29 2.80 15.68
C ASN A 860 57.43 3.03 16.92
N ALA A 861 56.11 3.04 16.76
CA ALA A 861 55.12 3.29 17.80
C ALA A 861 54.75 2.00 18.55
N ASP A 862 53.92 2.11 19.59
CA ASP A 862 53.28 0.94 20.20
C ASP A 862 52.44 0.20 19.15
N PRO A 863 52.39 -1.15 19.17
CA PRO A 863 51.51 -1.91 18.30
C PRO A 863 50.07 -1.41 18.39
N MET A 864 49.43 -1.20 17.23
CA MET A 864 48.08 -0.64 17.13
C MET A 864 47.10 -1.44 17.98
N ARG A 865 46.41 -0.74 18.90
CA ARG A 865 45.46 -1.33 19.83
C ARG A 865 44.04 -1.09 19.35
N LEU A 866 43.21 -2.11 19.56
CA LEU A 866 41.86 -2.19 19.05
C LEU A 866 40.94 -2.46 20.24
N SER A 867 39.97 -1.58 20.45
CA SER A 867 39.10 -1.64 21.62
C SER A 867 37.67 -1.31 21.22
N TYR A 868 36.72 -1.95 21.89
CA TYR A 868 35.30 -1.74 21.69
C TYR A 868 34.70 -1.19 22.99
N ASN A 869 34.09 -0.02 22.90
CA ASN A 869 33.34 0.60 23.99
C ASN A 869 31.88 0.12 23.91
N ALA A 870 31.56 -0.96 24.62
CA ALA A 870 30.21 -1.54 24.59
C ALA A 870 29.10 -0.60 25.10
N VAL A 871 29.43 0.43 25.89
CA VAL A 871 28.45 1.39 26.43
C VAL A 871 28.11 2.46 25.40
N ALA A 872 29.12 3.08 24.79
CA ALA A 872 28.90 4.06 23.71
C ALA A 872 28.68 3.42 22.33
N ARG A 873 28.86 2.10 22.22
CA ARG A 873 28.85 1.29 20.98
C ARG A 873 29.90 1.70 19.95
N GLU A 874 31.00 2.30 20.41
CA GLU A 874 32.09 2.80 19.57
C GLU A 874 33.19 1.73 19.37
N VAL A 875 33.74 1.64 18.16
CA VAL A 875 35.02 0.95 17.93
C VAL A 875 36.14 1.99 17.90
N ILE A 876 37.19 1.74 18.68
CA ILE A 876 38.31 2.66 18.92
C ILE A 876 39.61 1.97 18.52
N VAL A 877 40.23 2.51 17.48
CA VAL A 877 41.57 2.17 16.98
C VAL A 877 42.55 3.18 17.54
N GLU A 878 43.65 2.75 18.15
CA GLU A 878 44.60 3.66 18.80
C GLU A 878 46.06 3.21 18.62
N CYS A 879 46.91 4.13 18.17
CA CYS A 879 48.36 3.96 18.05
C CYS A 879 49.04 4.98 18.98
N ARG A 880 49.83 4.49 19.95
CA ARG A 880 50.41 5.29 21.06
C ARG A 880 51.94 5.39 20.94
N GLN A 881 52.56 6.26 21.73
CA GLN A 881 54.02 6.39 21.82
C GLN A 881 54.72 6.65 20.47
N MET A 882 54.10 7.41 19.57
CA MET A 882 54.72 7.80 18.29
C MET A 882 55.97 8.66 18.53
N LYS A 883 57.06 8.41 17.78
CA LYS A 883 58.37 9.01 18.09
C LYS A 883 58.44 10.53 17.89
N SER A 884 57.70 11.09 16.93
CA SER A 884 57.70 12.54 16.64
C SER A 884 56.37 13.04 16.08
N PRO A 885 56.11 14.37 16.07
CA PRO A 885 54.93 14.95 15.44
C PRO A 885 54.87 14.63 13.94
N GLN A 886 56.01 14.60 13.25
CA GLN A 886 56.08 14.27 11.83
C GLN A 886 55.69 12.81 11.54
N ALA A 887 56.01 11.87 12.46
CA ALA A 887 55.54 10.50 12.35
C ALA A 887 54.01 10.41 12.53
N MET A 888 53.43 11.23 13.40
CA MET A 888 51.98 11.32 13.62
C MET A 888 51.25 11.96 12.42
N GLN A 889 51.79 13.04 11.87
CA GLN A 889 51.31 13.67 10.63
C GLN A 889 51.32 12.67 9.47
N TYR A 890 52.43 11.96 9.27
CA TYR A 890 52.56 10.93 8.23
C TYR A 890 51.60 9.74 8.42
N ALA A 891 51.38 9.32 9.67
CA ALA A 891 50.38 8.32 10.01
C ALA A 891 48.94 8.79 9.73
N PHE A 892 48.64 10.07 9.98
CA PHE A 892 47.36 10.70 9.65
C PHE A 892 47.15 10.84 8.14
N GLU A 893 48.15 11.30 7.38
CA GLU A 893 48.10 11.41 5.93
C GLU A 893 47.83 10.04 5.27
N LYS A 894 48.54 9.00 5.70
CA LYS A 894 48.26 7.60 5.31
C LYS A 894 46.83 7.19 5.65
N LEU A 895 46.38 7.50 6.86
CA LEU A 895 45.05 7.12 7.32
C LEU A 895 43.96 7.78 6.45
N MET A 896 44.09 9.06 6.10
CA MET A 896 43.09 9.76 5.29
C MET A 896 42.95 9.14 3.90
N VAL A 897 44.07 8.81 3.23
CA VAL A 897 44.05 8.13 1.93
C VAL A 897 43.38 6.75 2.01
N VAL A 898 43.65 5.98 3.08
CA VAL A 898 43.05 4.65 3.28
C VAL A 898 41.54 4.74 3.55
N LEU A 899 41.10 5.72 4.35
CA LEU A 899 39.69 5.90 4.69
C LEU A 899 38.86 6.38 3.50
N ASP A 900 39.43 7.23 2.64
CA ASP A 900 38.79 7.68 1.40
C ASP A 900 38.64 6.55 0.37
N SER A 901 39.70 5.78 0.11
CA SER A 901 39.63 4.57 -0.74
C SER A 901 38.63 3.53 -0.24
N MET A 902 38.17 3.64 1.01
CA MET A 902 37.16 2.79 1.61
C MET A 902 35.75 3.39 1.62
N SER A 903 35.54 4.63 1.19
CA SER A 903 34.21 5.27 1.15
C SER A 903 33.26 4.57 0.18
N ASP A 904 33.75 4.20 -1.00
CA ASP A 904 33.00 3.59 -2.12
C ASP A 904 32.81 2.07 -2.03
N LEU A 905 33.32 1.44 -0.96
CA LEU A 905 33.33 -0.01 -0.75
C LEU A 905 32.00 -0.60 -0.23
N ASP A 906 30.94 0.21 -0.13
CA ASP A 906 29.69 -0.09 0.58
C ASP A 906 28.79 -1.19 -0.04
N ILE A 907 29.21 -1.87 -1.11
CA ILE A 907 28.38 -2.78 -1.93
C ILE A 907 28.95 -4.20 -2.05
N LEU A 908 29.87 -4.64 -1.17
CA LEU A 908 30.53 -5.96 -1.32
C LEU A 908 30.59 -6.84 -0.07
N PHE A 909 30.24 -6.34 1.11
CA PHE A 909 30.31 -7.14 2.34
C PHE A 909 29.02 -7.93 2.63
N ASP A 910 27.90 -7.61 1.97
CA ASP A 910 26.58 -8.25 2.17
C ASP A 910 26.43 -9.63 1.50
N TYR A 911 27.48 -10.19 0.90
CA TYR A 911 27.48 -11.60 0.44
C TYR A 911 27.66 -12.54 1.63
N GLU A 912 26.73 -13.49 1.83
CA GLU A 912 26.66 -14.46 2.97
C GLU A 912 27.79 -15.52 2.97
N ASP A 913 28.83 -15.27 2.18
CA ASP A 913 29.50 -16.26 1.34
C ASP A 913 31.03 -16.08 1.33
N ILE A 914 31.49 -14.85 1.61
CA ILE A 914 32.90 -14.46 1.74
C ILE A 914 33.39 -14.62 3.20
N PHE A 915 32.45 -14.68 4.15
CA PHE A 915 32.70 -14.92 5.57
C PHE A 915 32.05 -16.24 5.98
N GLU A 916 32.76 -17.07 6.77
CA GLU A 916 32.24 -18.36 7.28
C GLU A 916 30.95 -18.22 8.14
N GLU A 917 30.66 -17.01 8.63
CA GLU A 917 29.49 -16.68 9.45
C GLU A 917 28.74 -15.49 8.83
N PRO A 918 27.51 -15.67 8.31
CA PRO A 918 26.77 -14.61 7.61
C PRO A 918 26.20 -13.52 8.54
N TYR A 919 26.06 -13.80 9.84
CA TYR A 919 25.48 -12.88 10.83
C TYR A 919 26.54 -12.33 11.77
N TRP A 920 26.96 -11.09 11.52
CA TRP A 920 27.85 -10.35 12.41
C TRP A 920 27.06 -9.58 13.48
N ASP A 921 27.45 -9.77 14.74
CA ASP A 921 26.98 -8.98 15.88
C ASP A 921 28.16 -8.32 16.62
N PHE A 922 27.85 -7.47 17.60
CA PHE A 922 28.88 -6.78 18.38
C PHE A 922 29.74 -7.72 19.23
N ASN A 923 29.24 -8.90 19.62
CA ASN A 923 30.00 -9.86 20.41
C ASN A 923 31.05 -10.56 19.53
N LEU A 924 30.66 -10.99 18.34
CA LEU A 924 31.54 -11.59 17.34
C LEU A 924 32.60 -10.57 16.87
N LEU A 925 32.19 -9.32 16.61
CA LEU A 925 33.13 -8.25 16.29
C LEU A 925 34.12 -8.03 17.44
N ALA A 926 33.66 -7.92 18.69
CA ALA A 926 34.54 -7.75 19.85
C ALA A 926 35.52 -8.92 20.06
N GLN A 927 35.11 -10.16 19.74
CA GLN A 927 35.98 -11.34 19.74
C GLN A 927 37.04 -11.28 18.62
N ARG A 928 36.63 -10.93 17.39
CA ARG A 928 37.51 -10.86 16.20
C ARG A 928 38.43 -9.64 16.17
N LEU A 929 38.10 -8.54 16.85
CA LEU A 929 38.89 -7.29 16.84
C LEU A 929 40.29 -7.42 17.47
N ASN A 930 40.52 -8.38 18.37
CA ASN A 930 41.80 -8.54 19.07
C ASN A 930 42.54 -9.85 18.79
N SER A 931 42.00 -10.74 17.95
CA SER A 931 42.73 -11.91 17.48
C SER A 931 43.84 -11.53 16.48
N VAL A 932 44.89 -12.35 16.43
CA VAL A 932 45.84 -12.35 15.30
C VAL A 932 45.25 -13.28 14.24
N VAL A 933 45.21 -12.84 12.98
CA VAL A 933 44.63 -13.58 11.84
C VAL A 933 45.16 -15.01 11.81
N ALA A 934 44.31 -15.98 12.15
CA ALA A 934 44.72 -17.34 12.50
C ALA A 934 44.27 -18.42 11.51
N THR A 935 43.30 -18.12 10.65
CA THR A 935 42.77 -19.07 9.64
C THR A 935 43.18 -18.68 8.23
N GLU A 936 43.17 -19.66 7.33
CA GLU A 936 43.40 -19.45 5.90
C GLU A 936 42.21 -18.71 5.25
N ALA A 937 40.99 -18.94 5.75
CA ALA A 937 39.78 -18.23 5.37
C ALA A 937 39.87 -16.71 5.65
N ASP A 938 40.15 -16.28 6.90
CA ASP A 938 40.27 -14.85 7.23
C ASP A 938 41.32 -14.13 6.35
N ARG A 939 42.39 -14.84 5.96
CA ARG A 939 43.43 -14.32 5.06
C ARG A 939 42.91 -14.17 3.63
N PHE A 940 42.20 -15.17 3.11
CA PHE A 940 41.57 -15.10 1.79
C PHE A 940 40.52 -13.99 1.72
N THR A 941 39.63 -13.90 2.72
CA THR A 941 38.64 -12.82 2.85
C THR A 941 39.31 -11.45 2.85
N PHE A 942 40.36 -11.26 3.66
CA PHE A 942 41.12 -10.00 3.69
C PHE A 942 41.76 -9.66 2.33
N GLN A 943 42.33 -10.65 1.64
CA GLN A 943 42.91 -10.47 0.30
C GLN A 943 41.87 -10.18 -0.78
N HIS A 944 40.70 -10.82 -0.72
CA HIS A 944 39.58 -10.57 -1.63
C HIS A 944 39.00 -9.16 -1.43
N CYS A 945 38.86 -8.70 -0.18
CA CYS A 945 38.39 -7.35 0.12
C CYS A 945 39.41 -6.28 -0.33
N LEU A 946 40.72 -6.57 -0.22
CA LEU A 946 41.78 -5.74 -0.81
C LEU A 946 41.72 -5.70 -2.34
N PHE A 947 41.52 -6.84 -3.01
CA PHE A 947 41.36 -6.92 -4.46
C PHE A 947 40.10 -6.16 -4.93
N SER A 948 39.01 -6.28 -4.17
CA SER A 948 37.75 -5.58 -4.39
C SER A 948 37.93 -4.05 -4.30
N MET A 949 38.66 -3.58 -3.29
CA MET A 949 39.07 -2.19 -3.16
C MET A 949 39.86 -1.74 -4.39
N PHE A 950 40.81 -2.57 -4.86
CA PHE A 950 41.65 -2.24 -6.01
C PHE A 950 40.83 -2.10 -7.29
N TYR A 951 39.88 -3.00 -7.50
CA TYR A 951 39.02 -3.02 -8.68
C TYR A 951 38.01 -1.87 -8.73
N LYS A 952 37.52 -1.38 -7.58
CA LYS A 952 36.49 -0.33 -7.50
C LYS A 952 37.02 1.11 -7.32
N SER A 953 38.25 1.31 -6.84
CA SER A 953 38.78 2.64 -6.48
C SER A 953 39.58 3.35 -7.60
N ASP A 954 39.26 3.10 -8.87
CA ASP A 954 40.04 3.54 -10.05
C ASP A 954 41.56 3.30 -9.89
N TYR A 955 41.92 2.19 -9.23
CA TYR A 955 43.28 1.78 -8.89
C TYR A 955 44.09 2.74 -8.00
N ARG A 956 43.45 3.68 -7.30
CA ARG A 956 44.09 4.71 -6.45
C ARG A 956 44.52 4.21 -5.06
N ILE A 957 44.93 2.95 -4.97
CA ILE A 957 45.36 2.35 -3.71
C ILE A 957 46.78 2.79 -3.35
N SER A 958 47.02 3.12 -2.07
CA SER A 958 48.35 3.51 -1.61
C SER A 958 49.40 2.40 -1.85
N PRO A 959 50.66 2.72 -2.18
CA PRO A 959 51.70 1.71 -2.41
C PRO A 959 51.91 0.75 -1.22
N ALA A 960 51.60 1.18 0.01
CA ALA A 960 51.65 0.34 1.20
C ALA A 960 50.53 -0.71 1.22
N CYS A 961 49.33 -0.38 0.74
CA CYS A 961 48.23 -1.32 0.58
C CYS A 961 48.51 -2.31 -0.58
N CYS A 962 49.10 -1.86 -1.69
CA CYS A 962 49.52 -2.75 -2.78
C CYS A 962 50.56 -3.79 -2.30
N GLN A 963 51.43 -3.43 -1.35
CA GLN A 963 52.38 -4.35 -0.72
C GLN A 963 51.72 -5.45 0.14
N LEU A 964 50.44 -5.30 0.52
CA LEU A 964 49.68 -6.31 1.28
C LEU A 964 48.96 -7.34 0.39
N LEU A 965 48.85 -7.08 -0.91
CA LEU A 965 48.38 -8.05 -1.89
C LEU A 965 49.38 -9.22 -2.00
N SER A 966 48.90 -10.40 -2.39
CA SER A 966 49.80 -11.52 -2.71
C SER A 966 50.69 -11.15 -3.91
N ASN A 967 51.89 -11.76 -3.99
CA ASN A 967 52.81 -11.54 -5.12
C ASN A 967 52.14 -11.79 -6.49
N HIS A 968 51.17 -12.71 -6.54
CA HIS A 968 50.38 -13.02 -7.72
C HIS A 968 49.43 -11.86 -8.10
N LEU A 969 48.71 -11.29 -7.14
CA LEU A 969 47.87 -10.12 -7.38
C LEU A 969 48.69 -8.87 -7.72
N GLN A 970 49.88 -8.69 -7.14
CA GLN A 970 50.82 -7.62 -7.51
C GLN A 970 51.30 -7.73 -8.98
N GLN A 971 51.50 -8.95 -9.49
CA GLN A 971 51.83 -9.16 -10.91
C GLN A 971 50.68 -8.75 -11.84
N PHE A 972 49.43 -9.05 -11.46
CA PHE A 972 48.24 -8.60 -12.19
C PHE A 972 48.12 -7.07 -12.22
N VAL A 973 48.25 -6.41 -11.05
CA VAL A 973 48.29 -4.94 -10.92
C VAL A 973 49.32 -4.35 -11.88
N HIS A 974 50.56 -4.85 -11.84
CA HIS A 974 51.66 -4.34 -12.64
C HIS A 974 51.50 -4.60 -14.16
N HIS A 975 50.88 -5.73 -14.54
CA HIS A 975 50.59 -6.03 -15.94
C HIS A 975 49.49 -5.11 -16.49
N ALA A 976 48.44 -4.83 -15.70
CA ALA A 976 47.39 -3.86 -16.05
C ALA A 976 47.95 -2.43 -16.20
N GLU A 977 48.81 -1.98 -15.27
CA GLU A 977 49.54 -0.71 -15.39
C GLU A 977 50.33 -0.60 -16.71
N ARG A 978 50.96 -1.71 -17.15
CA ARG A 978 51.84 -1.75 -18.33
C ARG A 978 51.09 -1.66 -19.66
N ILE A 979 49.81 -2.00 -19.71
CA ILE A 979 48.99 -1.96 -20.95
C ILE A 979 48.62 -0.52 -21.35
N GLY A 980 48.77 0.46 -20.44
CA GLY A 980 48.92 1.86 -20.81
C GLY A 980 47.64 2.72 -20.79
N GLU A 981 46.57 2.30 -20.12
CA GLU A 981 45.34 3.10 -19.95
C GLU A 981 45.49 4.27 -18.92
N CYS A 982 46.72 4.65 -18.58
CA CYS A 982 47.02 5.62 -17.52
C CYS A 982 46.89 7.09 -17.99
N GLN A 983 45.66 7.56 -18.26
CA GLN A 983 45.36 9.00 -18.18
C GLN A 983 43.88 9.40 -17.96
N SER A 984 42.91 8.48 -18.01
CA SER A 984 41.55 8.73 -17.50
C SER A 984 40.78 7.42 -17.27
N LEU A 985 41.09 6.73 -16.17
CA LEU A 985 40.51 5.44 -15.78
C LEU A 985 39.11 5.54 -15.15
N VAL A 986 38.25 6.40 -15.72
CA VAL A 986 36.79 6.41 -15.47
C VAL A 986 36.08 5.32 -16.34
N TYR A 987 36.85 4.62 -17.17
CA TYR A 987 36.34 3.93 -18.37
C TYR A 987 36.20 2.40 -18.28
N PHE A 988 36.52 1.78 -17.13
CA PHE A 988 36.19 0.36 -16.90
C PHE A 988 34.68 0.10 -16.82
N GLY A 989 33.85 1.13 -16.60
CA GLY A 989 32.40 1.03 -16.66
C GLY A 989 31.81 0.90 -18.08
N GLU A 990 32.50 1.39 -19.12
CA GLU A 990 31.96 1.38 -20.50
C GLU A 990 32.66 0.38 -21.44
N LYS A 991 33.89 -0.08 -21.15
CA LYS A 991 34.58 -1.14 -21.93
C LYS A 991 35.45 -2.11 -21.10
N PRO A 992 34.92 -2.79 -20.07
CA PRO A 992 35.70 -3.79 -19.32
C PRO A 992 36.09 -4.99 -20.21
N GLU A 993 35.30 -5.26 -21.27
CA GLU A 993 35.30 -6.57 -21.91
C GLU A 993 36.54 -6.88 -22.76
N ALA A 994 37.09 -5.90 -23.47
CA ALA A 994 38.23 -6.11 -24.34
C ALA A 994 39.54 -6.24 -23.54
N SER A 995 39.77 -5.32 -22.61
CA SER A 995 41.02 -5.26 -21.82
C SER A 995 41.13 -6.44 -20.85
N LEU A 996 40.04 -6.87 -20.19
CA LEU A 996 40.04 -8.10 -19.38
C LEU A 996 40.34 -9.35 -20.24
N ARG A 997 39.79 -9.43 -21.45
CA ARG A 997 40.04 -10.54 -22.39
C ARG A 997 41.50 -10.56 -22.85
N GLU A 998 42.11 -9.40 -23.09
CA GLU A 998 43.53 -9.28 -23.45
C GLU A 998 44.45 -9.69 -22.30
N ILE A 999 44.11 -9.32 -21.06
CA ILE A 999 44.84 -9.74 -19.85
C ILE A 999 44.71 -11.25 -19.58
N PHE A 1000 43.50 -11.82 -19.64
CA PHE A 1000 43.29 -13.27 -19.44
C PHE A 1000 43.82 -14.16 -20.58
N MET A 1001 44.06 -13.58 -21.76
CA MET A 1001 44.64 -14.27 -22.93
C MET A 1001 46.13 -13.94 -23.12
N SER A 1002 46.76 -13.22 -22.18
CA SER A 1002 48.17 -12.84 -22.26
C SER A 1002 49.08 -13.99 -21.83
N ASP A 1003 50.16 -14.23 -22.59
CA ASP A 1003 51.18 -15.25 -22.29
C ASP A 1003 51.95 -14.95 -20.98
N GLU A 1004 51.79 -13.76 -20.38
CA GLU A 1004 52.42 -13.38 -19.11
C GLU A 1004 51.64 -13.89 -17.88
N MET A 1005 50.35 -14.25 -18.02
CA MET A 1005 49.54 -14.77 -16.92
C MET A 1005 49.47 -16.32 -16.91
N ASN A 1006 49.81 -16.91 -15.76
CA ASN A 1006 49.75 -18.38 -15.60
C ASN A 1006 48.35 -18.85 -15.19
N GLN A 1007 48.01 -20.11 -15.50
CA GLN A 1007 46.68 -20.69 -15.21
C GLN A 1007 46.27 -20.68 -13.72
N SER A 1008 47.21 -20.70 -12.77
CA SER A 1008 46.90 -20.61 -11.34
C SER A 1008 46.47 -19.19 -10.96
N LEU A 1009 47.18 -18.19 -11.46
CA LEU A 1009 46.83 -16.78 -11.31
C LEU A 1009 45.47 -16.46 -11.97
N CYS A 1010 45.21 -16.96 -13.19
CA CYS A 1010 43.91 -16.81 -13.84
C CYS A 1010 42.77 -17.43 -13.01
N ARG A 1011 43.03 -18.54 -12.31
CA ARG A 1011 42.06 -19.21 -11.44
C ARG A 1011 41.78 -18.42 -10.15
N GLU A 1012 42.81 -17.91 -9.48
CA GLU A 1012 42.67 -17.08 -8.28
C GLU A 1012 41.94 -15.76 -8.60
N LEU A 1013 42.28 -15.11 -9.72
CA LEU A 1013 41.59 -13.92 -10.21
C LEU A 1013 40.13 -14.20 -10.56
N LEU A 1014 39.84 -15.28 -11.31
CA LEU A 1014 38.45 -15.65 -11.64
C LEU A 1014 37.61 -15.91 -10.38
N HIS A 1015 38.20 -16.53 -9.36
CA HIS A 1015 37.52 -16.75 -8.07
C HIS A 1015 37.16 -15.42 -7.39
N HIS A 1016 38.07 -14.44 -7.38
CA HIS A 1016 37.76 -13.10 -6.89
C HIS A 1016 36.76 -12.33 -7.77
N PHE A 1017 36.76 -12.51 -9.10
CA PHE A 1017 35.80 -11.86 -9.99
C PHE A 1017 34.38 -12.40 -9.85
N LEU A 1018 34.20 -13.71 -9.68
CA LEU A 1018 32.87 -14.31 -9.47
C LEU A 1018 32.24 -13.93 -8.13
N LEU A 1019 33.05 -13.57 -7.13
CA LEU A 1019 32.59 -13.04 -5.85
C LEU A 1019 32.19 -11.55 -5.89
N LEU A 1020 32.59 -10.80 -6.93
CA LEU A 1020 32.28 -9.37 -7.05
C LEU A 1020 30.88 -9.10 -7.63
N ASP A 1021 30.37 -10.00 -8.47
CA ASP A 1021 29.01 -9.96 -9.03
C ASP A 1021 28.59 -11.37 -9.52
N PRO A 1022 27.66 -12.06 -8.83
CA PRO A 1022 27.19 -13.39 -9.23
C PRO A 1022 26.06 -13.35 -10.27
N CYS A 1023 25.55 -12.16 -10.63
CA CYS A 1023 24.39 -11.99 -11.49
C CYS A 1023 24.75 -11.59 -12.92
N TYR A 1024 25.94 -11.07 -13.19
CA TYR A 1024 26.33 -10.68 -14.54
C TYR A 1024 27.03 -11.76 -15.37
N SER A 1025 26.35 -12.09 -16.47
CA SER A 1025 26.97 -12.35 -17.75
C SER A 1025 27.75 -11.11 -18.25
N VAL A 1026 28.89 -10.81 -17.65
CA VAL A 1026 29.92 -9.99 -18.32
C VAL A 1026 30.34 -10.82 -19.54
N GLY A 1027 30.18 -10.33 -20.77
CA GLY A 1027 30.40 -11.11 -22.00
C GLY A 1027 31.66 -11.97 -21.95
N PRO A 1028 32.84 -11.42 -21.58
CA PRO A 1028 34.07 -12.19 -21.37
C PRO A 1028 34.19 -12.98 -20.07
N VAL A 1029 33.48 -12.69 -18.97
CA VAL A 1029 33.51 -13.58 -17.78
C VAL A 1029 32.58 -14.76 -17.99
N GLU A 1030 31.43 -14.57 -18.64
CA GLU A 1030 30.58 -15.66 -19.09
C GLU A 1030 31.23 -16.43 -20.23
N ASP A 1031 31.81 -15.78 -21.25
CA ASP A 1031 32.60 -16.44 -22.29
C ASP A 1031 33.79 -17.18 -21.66
N PHE A 1032 34.50 -16.61 -20.67
CA PHE A 1032 35.64 -17.29 -20.03
C PHE A 1032 35.17 -18.43 -19.12
N TYR A 1033 34.04 -18.29 -18.41
CA TYR A 1033 33.43 -19.35 -17.63
C TYR A 1033 32.86 -20.47 -18.52
N HIS A 1034 32.22 -20.15 -19.65
CA HIS A 1034 31.76 -21.11 -20.65
C HIS A 1034 32.89 -21.71 -21.47
N HIS A 1035 33.95 -20.95 -21.73
CA HIS A 1035 35.20 -21.43 -22.33
C HIS A 1035 35.87 -22.41 -21.38
N LEU A 1036 35.97 -22.08 -20.08
CA LEU A 1036 36.39 -23.02 -19.04
C LEU A 1036 35.43 -24.20 -18.94
N ARG A 1037 34.12 -24.02 -19.00
CA ARG A 1037 33.12 -25.11 -18.98
C ARG A 1037 33.17 -25.98 -20.24
N GLY A 1038 33.67 -25.44 -21.34
CA GLY A 1038 34.07 -26.17 -22.55
C GLY A 1038 35.43 -26.84 -22.38
N GLN A 1039 36.33 -26.24 -21.59
CA GLN A 1039 37.64 -26.75 -21.18
C GLN A 1039 37.64 -27.63 -19.90
N TYR A 1040 36.49 -27.98 -19.31
CA TYR A 1040 36.44 -28.88 -18.15
C TYR A 1040 35.13 -29.68 -18.13
N PHE A 1041 35.19 -30.95 -17.75
CA PHE A 1041 34.00 -31.82 -17.75
C PHE A 1041 32.97 -31.42 -16.69
N ILE A 1042 33.42 -30.88 -15.57
CA ILE A 1042 32.60 -30.40 -14.45
C ILE A 1042 33.27 -29.14 -13.88
N ILE A 1043 32.48 -28.08 -13.72
CA ILE A 1043 32.84 -26.89 -12.95
C ILE A 1043 31.72 -26.69 -11.93
N LYS A 1044 32.05 -26.82 -10.65
CA LYS A 1044 31.10 -26.63 -9.56
C LYS A 1044 31.56 -25.47 -8.67
N PRO A 1045 30.70 -24.46 -8.41
CA PRO A 1045 30.86 -23.60 -7.25
C PRO A 1045 30.48 -24.40 -6.00
N SER A 1046 31.39 -24.47 -5.04
CA SER A 1046 31.11 -24.99 -3.69
C SER A 1046 30.44 -23.92 -2.82
N TYR A 1047 29.99 -24.32 -1.62
CA TYR A 1047 29.42 -23.41 -0.63
C TYR A 1047 30.43 -22.44 -0.02
N ASP A 1048 31.74 -22.67 -0.20
CA ASP A 1048 32.83 -21.74 0.13
C ASP A 1048 33.33 -20.98 -1.13
N TYR A 1049 32.53 -20.98 -2.20
CA TYR A 1049 32.74 -20.30 -3.49
C TYR A 1049 33.93 -20.77 -4.31
N THR A 1050 34.72 -21.71 -3.78
CA THR A 1050 35.88 -22.26 -4.49
C THR A 1050 35.46 -23.04 -5.75
N LEU A 1051 35.95 -22.59 -6.90
CA LEU A 1051 35.72 -23.33 -8.16
C LEU A 1051 36.46 -24.67 -8.13
N THR A 1052 35.69 -25.77 -8.11
CA THR A 1052 36.22 -27.13 -8.22
C THR A 1052 36.23 -27.57 -9.68
N PHE A 1053 37.43 -27.74 -10.24
CA PHE A 1053 37.66 -28.21 -11.61
C PHE A 1053 37.99 -29.71 -11.60
N VAL A 1054 37.17 -30.55 -12.23
CA VAL A 1054 37.34 -32.01 -12.11
C VAL A 1054 38.37 -32.57 -13.10
N VAL A 1055 38.21 -32.37 -14.42
CA VAL A 1055 39.17 -32.80 -15.47
C VAL A 1055 39.01 -31.95 -16.76
N PRO A 1056 40.10 -31.56 -17.48
CA PRO A 1056 40.01 -30.86 -18.79
C PRO A 1056 39.76 -31.81 -20.00
N PRO A 1057 39.26 -31.33 -21.17
CA PRO A 1057 38.58 -32.16 -22.17
C PRO A 1057 39.53 -32.71 -23.22
N VAL A 1058 40.80 -32.31 -23.15
CA VAL A 1058 41.92 -32.86 -23.90
C VAL A 1058 42.18 -34.31 -23.46
N GLN A 1059 41.73 -34.69 -22.26
CA GLN A 1059 41.68 -36.08 -21.83
C GLN A 1059 40.43 -36.77 -22.39
N SER A 1060 40.62 -37.94 -23.01
CA SER A 1060 39.52 -38.76 -23.50
C SER A 1060 38.61 -39.19 -22.35
N LEU A 1061 37.29 -38.99 -22.52
CA LEU A 1061 36.25 -39.50 -21.63
C LEU A 1061 36.43 -40.99 -21.30
N SER A 1062 36.96 -41.80 -22.23
CA SER A 1062 37.18 -43.24 -22.04
C SER A 1062 38.09 -43.60 -20.85
N GLY A 1063 39.00 -42.71 -20.42
CA GLY A 1063 39.89 -42.94 -19.28
C GLY A 1063 39.38 -42.40 -17.94
N ILE A 1064 38.30 -41.64 -17.95
CA ILE A 1064 37.81 -40.85 -16.79
C ILE A 1064 36.29 -40.96 -16.59
N LYS A 1065 35.57 -41.72 -17.45
CA LYS A 1065 34.10 -41.83 -17.44
C LYS A 1065 33.58 -42.15 -16.04
N GLU A 1066 34.27 -43.01 -15.29
CA GLU A 1066 33.88 -43.38 -13.92
C GLU A 1066 33.95 -42.20 -12.93
N LYS A 1067 34.97 -41.32 -12.99
CA LYS A 1067 35.04 -40.14 -12.12
C LYS A 1067 33.98 -39.09 -12.47
N VAL A 1068 33.73 -38.90 -13.76
CA VAL A 1068 32.67 -38.01 -14.24
C VAL A 1068 31.31 -38.56 -13.83
N ARG A 1069 31.12 -39.87 -13.90
CA ARG A 1069 29.93 -40.62 -13.47
C ARG A 1069 29.70 -40.52 -11.96
N GLU A 1070 30.69 -40.79 -11.11
CA GLU A 1070 30.59 -40.62 -9.65
C GLU A 1070 30.13 -39.21 -9.25
N ALA A 1071 30.75 -38.18 -9.82
CA ALA A 1071 30.35 -36.80 -9.57
C ALA A 1071 28.96 -36.46 -10.14
N LEU A 1072 28.62 -36.94 -11.34
CA LEU A 1072 27.31 -36.77 -11.96
C LEU A 1072 26.17 -37.40 -11.13
N LEU A 1073 26.40 -38.58 -10.57
CA LEU A 1073 25.43 -39.27 -9.70
C LEU A 1073 25.25 -38.58 -8.34
N LYS A 1074 26.22 -37.77 -7.90
CA LYS A 1074 26.18 -37.01 -6.65
C LYS A 1074 25.60 -35.60 -6.80
N ASP A 1075 26.02 -34.88 -7.84
CA ASP A 1075 25.81 -33.43 -7.99
C ASP A 1075 24.87 -33.06 -9.16
N GLY A 1076 24.49 -34.01 -10.02
CA GLY A 1076 23.49 -33.83 -11.09
C GLY A 1076 23.97 -33.17 -12.39
N LEU A 1077 23.09 -33.09 -13.39
CA LEU A 1077 23.40 -32.57 -14.74
C LEU A 1077 23.60 -31.03 -14.80
N GLU A 1078 23.43 -30.32 -13.69
CA GLU A 1078 23.45 -28.85 -13.64
C GLU A 1078 24.85 -28.25 -13.86
N TYR A 1079 25.91 -28.92 -13.38
CA TYR A 1079 27.28 -28.40 -13.33
C TYR A 1079 28.25 -29.01 -14.35
N VAL A 1080 27.76 -29.94 -15.19
CA VAL A 1080 28.58 -30.62 -16.21
C VAL A 1080 28.58 -29.85 -17.54
N SER A 1081 29.54 -30.17 -18.42
CA SER A 1081 29.65 -29.55 -19.76
C SER A 1081 28.59 -30.07 -20.74
N GLN A 1082 28.32 -29.30 -21.81
CA GLN A 1082 27.32 -29.69 -22.83
C GLN A 1082 27.62 -31.06 -23.47
N ARG A 1083 28.91 -31.41 -23.61
CA ARG A 1083 29.35 -32.71 -24.12
C ARG A 1083 28.89 -33.88 -23.24
N VAL A 1084 28.76 -33.68 -21.93
CA VAL A 1084 28.24 -34.69 -20.99
C VAL A 1084 26.71 -34.71 -21.01
N ARG A 1085 26.05 -33.55 -21.18
CA ARG A 1085 24.58 -33.43 -21.28
C ARG A 1085 23.96 -34.05 -22.54
N ASN A 1086 24.77 -34.30 -23.58
CA ASN A 1086 24.37 -34.99 -24.81
C ASN A 1086 24.86 -36.46 -24.85
N ASP A 1087 25.55 -36.98 -23.82
CA ASP A 1087 25.90 -38.40 -23.72
C ASP A 1087 24.70 -39.19 -23.17
N LYS A 1088 23.98 -39.89 -24.08
CA LYS A 1088 22.72 -40.59 -23.74
C LYS A 1088 22.90 -41.63 -22.63
N ASP A 1089 24.05 -42.30 -22.54
CA ASP A 1089 24.32 -43.27 -21.47
C ASP A 1089 24.36 -42.55 -20.11
N LEU A 1090 25.21 -41.51 -20.00
CA LEU A 1090 25.39 -40.76 -18.76
C LEU A 1090 24.11 -40.02 -18.33
N VAL A 1091 23.33 -39.52 -19.29
CA VAL A 1091 22.02 -38.91 -19.02
C VAL A 1091 21.02 -39.93 -18.48
N LEU A 1092 20.93 -41.13 -19.07
CA LEU A 1092 20.04 -42.19 -18.58
C LEU A 1092 20.45 -42.67 -17.18
N GLU A 1093 21.75 -42.77 -16.89
CA GLU A 1093 22.26 -43.09 -15.56
C GLU A 1093 21.93 -41.99 -14.53
N ALA A 1094 22.08 -40.71 -14.90
CA ALA A 1094 21.73 -39.59 -14.02
C ALA A 1094 20.21 -39.49 -13.74
N ILE A 1095 19.37 -39.88 -14.71
CA ILE A 1095 17.91 -39.96 -14.56
C ILE A 1095 17.49 -41.19 -13.75
N ALA A 1096 18.25 -42.30 -13.82
CA ALA A 1096 18.01 -43.50 -13.02
C ALA A 1096 18.22 -43.27 -11.51
N VAL A 1097 18.99 -42.25 -11.12
CA VAL A 1097 19.18 -41.87 -9.71
C VAL A 1097 18.31 -40.66 -9.32
N HIS A 1098 18.20 -39.65 -10.19
CA HIS A 1098 17.41 -38.44 -9.93
C HIS A 1098 16.54 -38.08 -11.15
N PRO A 1099 15.28 -38.53 -11.21
CA PRO A 1099 14.39 -38.32 -12.37
C PRO A 1099 14.20 -36.86 -12.79
N PHE A 1100 14.27 -35.93 -11.82
CA PHE A 1100 14.16 -34.49 -12.08
C PHE A 1100 15.31 -33.90 -12.89
N ASN A 1101 16.42 -34.63 -13.11
CA ASN A 1101 17.50 -34.23 -14.02
C ASN A 1101 17.01 -34.00 -15.47
N LEU A 1102 15.81 -34.49 -15.84
CA LEU A 1102 15.17 -34.25 -17.14
C LEU A 1102 15.16 -32.75 -17.56
N LYS A 1103 15.09 -31.80 -16.60
CA LYS A 1103 15.13 -30.35 -16.92
C LYS A 1103 16.48 -29.86 -17.46
N TYR A 1104 17.57 -30.57 -17.19
CA TYR A 1104 18.95 -30.19 -17.53
C TYR A 1104 19.57 -31.03 -18.67
N VAL A 1105 18.82 -31.98 -19.21
CA VAL A 1105 19.20 -32.77 -20.40
C VAL A 1105 19.45 -31.82 -21.57
N GLY A 1106 20.43 -32.11 -22.43
CA GLY A 1106 20.70 -31.30 -23.61
C GLY A 1106 19.56 -31.35 -24.64
N GLU A 1107 19.39 -30.27 -25.41
CA GLU A 1107 18.25 -30.12 -26.35
C GLU A 1107 18.09 -31.30 -27.32
N GLU A 1108 19.20 -31.90 -27.78
CA GLU A 1108 19.21 -33.08 -28.66
C GLU A 1108 18.49 -34.31 -28.04
N LEU A 1109 18.49 -34.43 -26.72
CA LEU A 1109 17.92 -35.56 -25.98
C LEU A 1109 16.60 -35.23 -25.27
N LYS A 1110 16.19 -33.95 -25.19
CA LYS A 1110 14.90 -33.55 -24.57
C LYS A 1110 13.66 -34.10 -25.28
N SER A 1111 13.77 -34.45 -26.57
CA SER A 1111 12.71 -35.09 -27.35
C SER A 1111 12.87 -36.61 -27.49
N ASP A 1112 13.89 -37.22 -26.86
CA ASP A 1112 14.15 -38.65 -26.96
C ASP A 1112 13.13 -39.43 -26.11
N LYS A 1113 12.42 -40.38 -26.76
CA LYS A 1113 11.36 -41.17 -26.13
C LYS A 1113 11.88 -41.99 -24.95
N ASP A 1114 13.08 -42.56 -25.04
CA ASP A 1114 13.63 -43.44 -24.01
C ASP A 1114 14.00 -42.63 -22.76
N VAL A 1115 14.61 -41.45 -22.96
CA VAL A 1115 14.99 -40.51 -21.88
C VAL A 1115 13.75 -40.01 -21.12
N ILE A 1116 12.69 -39.62 -21.83
CA ILE A 1116 11.43 -39.18 -21.22
C ILE A 1116 10.77 -40.34 -20.45
N ILE A 1117 10.67 -41.53 -21.05
CA ILE A 1117 10.05 -42.70 -20.42
C ILE A 1117 10.84 -43.13 -19.17
N ALA A 1118 12.18 -43.11 -19.21
CA ALA A 1118 13.02 -43.45 -18.05
C ALA A 1118 12.79 -42.53 -16.83
N ALA A 1119 12.49 -41.24 -17.04
CA ALA A 1119 12.15 -40.30 -15.98
C ALA A 1119 10.70 -40.49 -15.47
N VAL A 1120 9.73 -40.51 -16.39
CA VAL A 1120 8.28 -40.50 -16.07
C VAL A 1120 7.81 -41.83 -15.45
N THR A 1121 8.44 -42.95 -15.80
CA THR A 1121 8.12 -44.26 -15.20
C THR A 1121 8.53 -44.35 -13.72
N GLN A 1122 9.58 -43.63 -13.33
CA GLN A 1122 9.99 -43.52 -11.93
C GLN A 1122 9.14 -42.50 -11.17
N GLU A 1123 9.02 -41.27 -11.69
CA GLU A 1123 8.14 -40.26 -11.08
C GLU A 1123 7.26 -39.52 -12.10
N SER A 1124 5.95 -39.61 -11.83
CA SER A 1124 4.87 -39.07 -12.67
C SER A 1124 4.93 -37.56 -12.85
N TYR A 1125 5.44 -36.81 -11.86
CA TYR A 1125 5.59 -35.36 -11.95
C TYR A 1125 6.55 -34.89 -13.04
N CYS A 1126 7.49 -35.75 -13.48
CA CYS A 1126 8.40 -35.43 -14.59
C CYS A 1126 7.65 -35.13 -15.90
N MET A 1127 6.40 -35.60 -16.04
CA MET A 1127 5.55 -35.31 -17.19
C MET A 1127 5.20 -33.82 -17.32
N SER A 1128 5.28 -33.04 -16.23
CA SER A 1128 5.11 -31.57 -16.28
C SER A 1128 6.24 -30.85 -17.04
N CYS A 1129 7.41 -31.48 -17.15
CA CYS A 1129 8.54 -30.99 -17.95
C CYS A 1129 8.44 -31.39 -19.44
N VAL A 1130 7.45 -32.20 -19.83
CA VAL A 1130 7.29 -32.72 -21.19
C VAL A 1130 6.23 -31.89 -21.92
N SER A 1131 6.61 -31.26 -23.03
CA SER A 1131 5.71 -30.43 -23.83
C SER A 1131 4.52 -31.25 -24.39
N PRO A 1132 3.26 -30.84 -24.14
CA PRO A 1132 2.07 -31.44 -24.76
C PRO A 1132 2.04 -31.35 -26.29
N LYS A 1133 2.92 -30.54 -26.90
CA LYS A 1133 3.07 -30.41 -28.36
C LYS A 1133 4.07 -31.41 -28.97
N LEU A 1134 4.61 -32.35 -28.18
CA LEU A 1134 5.51 -33.39 -28.67
C LEU A 1134 4.79 -34.25 -29.74
N PRO A 1135 5.37 -34.49 -30.94
CA PRO A 1135 4.68 -35.22 -32.02
C PRO A 1135 4.20 -36.64 -31.67
N ASN A 1136 4.72 -37.23 -30.60
CA ASN A 1136 4.38 -38.57 -30.13
C ASN A 1136 3.85 -38.57 -28.68
N TYR A 1137 3.30 -37.45 -28.19
CA TYR A 1137 2.89 -37.27 -26.79
C TYR A 1137 1.95 -38.38 -26.30
N ASP A 1138 0.89 -38.67 -27.06
CA ASP A 1138 -0.08 -39.74 -26.73
C ASP A 1138 0.57 -41.13 -26.64
N GLU A 1139 1.57 -41.45 -27.48
CA GLU A 1139 2.29 -42.73 -27.41
C GLU A 1139 3.13 -42.86 -26.13
N VAL A 1140 3.85 -41.78 -25.78
CA VAL A 1140 4.67 -41.70 -24.56
C VAL A 1140 3.77 -41.81 -23.32
N VAL A 1141 2.62 -41.12 -23.32
CA VAL A 1141 1.61 -41.21 -22.26
C VAL A 1141 1.07 -42.63 -22.12
N ILE A 1142 0.68 -43.30 -23.21
CA ILE A 1142 0.15 -44.67 -23.16
C ILE A 1142 1.21 -45.66 -22.65
N ALA A 1143 2.45 -45.55 -23.13
CA ALA A 1143 3.57 -46.37 -22.66
C ALA A 1143 3.88 -46.13 -21.17
N ALA A 1144 3.82 -44.88 -20.71
CA ALA A 1144 4.02 -44.52 -19.31
C ALA A 1144 2.86 -45.00 -18.41
N ILE A 1145 1.60 -44.87 -18.82
CA ILE A 1145 0.42 -45.39 -18.11
C ILE A 1145 0.55 -46.90 -17.86
N ALA A 1146 1.01 -47.66 -18.85
CA ALA A 1146 1.22 -49.11 -18.74
C ALA A 1146 2.29 -49.54 -17.71
N LYS A 1147 3.10 -48.58 -17.21
CA LYS A 1147 4.10 -48.80 -16.15
C LYS A 1147 3.74 -48.10 -14.84
N ARG A 1148 3.13 -46.92 -14.91
CA ARG A 1148 2.73 -46.07 -13.78
C ARG A 1148 1.36 -45.46 -14.06
N PRO A 1149 0.25 -46.12 -13.65
CA PRO A 1149 -1.11 -45.69 -13.98
C PRO A 1149 -1.47 -44.25 -13.56
N ALA A 1150 -0.81 -43.70 -12.53
CA ALA A 1150 -0.95 -42.32 -12.08
C ALA A 1150 -0.67 -41.25 -13.16
N VAL A 1151 0.01 -41.61 -14.25
CA VAL A 1151 0.28 -40.72 -15.40
C VAL A 1151 -1.02 -40.34 -16.14
N VAL A 1152 -2.12 -41.07 -15.95
CA VAL A 1152 -3.44 -40.79 -16.57
C VAL A 1152 -3.92 -39.34 -16.39
N LYS A 1153 -3.54 -38.67 -15.28
CA LYS A 1153 -3.88 -37.26 -15.02
C LYS A 1153 -3.31 -36.27 -16.06
N TYR A 1154 -2.25 -36.66 -16.77
CA TYR A 1154 -1.63 -35.89 -17.86
C TYR A 1154 -2.10 -36.33 -19.25
N ALA A 1155 -2.96 -37.35 -19.35
CA ALA A 1155 -3.41 -37.87 -20.63
C ALA A 1155 -4.39 -36.93 -21.36
N SER A 1156 -4.47 -37.06 -22.68
CA SER A 1156 -5.45 -36.35 -23.50
C SER A 1156 -6.87 -36.88 -23.29
N GLU A 1157 -7.89 -36.06 -23.56
CA GLU A 1157 -9.31 -36.41 -23.39
C GLU A 1157 -9.72 -37.68 -24.18
N ARG A 1158 -9.07 -37.89 -25.33
CA ARG A 1158 -9.18 -39.10 -26.16
C ARG A 1158 -8.79 -40.37 -25.39
N ILE A 1159 -7.73 -40.31 -24.59
CA ILE A 1159 -7.24 -41.43 -23.77
C ILE A 1159 -8.13 -41.59 -22.52
N ARG A 1160 -8.56 -40.49 -21.89
CA ARG A 1160 -9.48 -40.51 -20.72
C ARG A 1160 -10.87 -41.09 -21.03
N SER A 1161 -11.24 -41.09 -22.31
CA SER A 1161 -12.50 -41.64 -22.81
C SER A 1161 -12.42 -43.10 -23.27
N ASP A 1162 -11.23 -43.72 -23.29
CA ASP A 1162 -11.07 -45.11 -23.71
C ASP A 1162 -11.41 -46.09 -22.57
N LYS A 1163 -12.53 -46.81 -22.70
CA LYS A 1163 -13.02 -47.80 -21.73
C LYS A 1163 -11.93 -48.81 -21.34
N ASN A 1164 -11.11 -49.28 -22.29
CA ASN A 1164 -10.11 -50.32 -22.04
C ASN A 1164 -8.91 -49.77 -21.26
N ILE A 1165 -8.47 -48.54 -21.60
CA ILE A 1165 -7.37 -47.88 -20.87
C ILE A 1165 -7.82 -47.54 -19.44
N ILE A 1166 -9.01 -46.96 -19.27
CA ILE A 1166 -9.57 -46.68 -17.93
C ILE A 1166 -9.74 -47.97 -17.13
N GLN A 1167 -10.26 -49.06 -17.71
CA GLN A 1167 -10.36 -50.36 -17.02
C GLN A 1167 -9.00 -50.90 -16.55
N SER A 1168 -7.94 -50.74 -17.34
CA SER A 1168 -6.57 -51.13 -16.96
C SER A 1168 -6.03 -50.27 -15.81
N VAL A 1169 -6.28 -48.96 -15.84
CA VAL A 1169 -5.85 -48.01 -14.81
C VAL A 1169 -6.55 -48.25 -13.48
N ILE A 1170 -7.88 -48.41 -13.46
CA ILE A 1170 -8.64 -48.57 -12.22
C ILE A 1170 -8.45 -49.93 -11.54
N ALA A 1171 -7.95 -50.93 -12.27
CA ALA A 1171 -7.53 -52.21 -11.68
C ALA A 1171 -6.35 -52.05 -10.71
N HIS A 1172 -5.60 -50.93 -10.77
CA HIS A 1172 -4.50 -50.62 -9.87
C HIS A 1172 -4.91 -49.71 -8.71
N ASN A 1173 -5.67 -48.65 -8.99
CA ASN A 1173 -6.38 -47.87 -7.96
C ASN A 1173 -7.68 -47.30 -8.53
N ILE A 1174 -8.80 -47.54 -7.84
CA ILE A 1174 -10.12 -47.02 -8.21
C ILE A 1174 -10.18 -45.49 -8.18
N ASP A 1175 -9.37 -44.81 -7.36
CA ASP A 1175 -9.37 -43.33 -7.28
C ASP A 1175 -8.94 -42.68 -8.61
N TYR A 1176 -8.22 -43.40 -9.48
CA TYR A 1176 -7.88 -42.91 -10.81
C TYR A 1176 -9.09 -42.77 -11.76
N LEU A 1177 -10.25 -43.33 -11.38
CA LEU A 1177 -11.52 -43.12 -12.08
C LEU A 1177 -11.96 -41.65 -12.05
N ALA A 1178 -11.47 -40.85 -11.08
CA ALA A 1178 -11.64 -39.39 -11.06
C ALA A 1178 -10.94 -38.66 -12.24
N TYR A 1179 -10.04 -39.32 -12.96
CA TYR A 1179 -9.41 -38.78 -14.18
C TYR A 1179 -10.03 -39.33 -15.48
N ALA A 1180 -11.04 -40.18 -15.40
CA ALA A 1180 -11.82 -40.58 -16.57
C ALA A 1180 -12.74 -39.45 -17.04
N SER A 1181 -13.09 -39.42 -18.32
CA SER A 1181 -13.96 -38.39 -18.86
C SER A 1181 -15.43 -38.57 -18.45
N ASN A 1182 -16.20 -37.48 -18.47
CA ASN A 1182 -17.63 -37.50 -18.15
C ASN A 1182 -18.44 -38.45 -19.07
N THR A 1183 -17.96 -38.74 -20.29
CA THR A 1183 -18.61 -39.71 -21.19
C THR A 1183 -18.52 -41.14 -20.65
N VAL A 1184 -17.43 -41.49 -19.96
CA VAL A 1184 -17.27 -42.77 -19.27
C VAL A 1184 -18.08 -42.78 -17.97
N LEU A 1185 -17.96 -41.72 -17.15
CA LEU A 1185 -18.59 -41.65 -15.82
C LEU A 1185 -20.12 -41.50 -15.86
N ASN A 1186 -20.70 -41.07 -16.99
CA ASN A 1186 -22.14 -40.95 -17.21
C ASN A 1186 -22.76 -42.15 -17.95
N SER A 1187 -21.95 -43.14 -18.36
CA SER A 1187 -22.44 -44.33 -19.07
C SER A 1187 -22.95 -45.38 -18.08
N CYS A 1188 -24.27 -45.63 -18.07
CA CYS A 1188 -24.88 -46.72 -17.29
C CYS A 1188 -24.15 -48.05 -17.50
N GLU A 1189 -23.86 -48.40 -18.76
CA GLU A 1189 -23.22 -49.67 -19.10
C GLU A 1189 -21.81 -49.77 -18.49
N TYR A 1190 -20.99 -48.72 -18.66
CA TYR A 1190 -19.59 -48.77 -18.23
C TYR A 1190 -19.49 -48.68 -16.70
N MET A 1191 -20.33 -47.88 -16.06
CA MET A 1191 -20.36 -47.80 -14.61
C MET A 1191 -20.88 -49.09 -13.97
N LEU A 1192 -21.85 -49.78 -14.56
CA LEU A 1192 -22.26 -51.12 -14.07
C LEU A 1192 -21.12 -52.14 -14.19
N ASP A 1193 -20.38 -52.16 -15.31
CA ASP A 1193 -19.19 -53.02 -15.46
C ASP A 1193 -18.09 -52.73 -14.40
N PHE A 1194 -17.95 -51.46 -13.99
CA PHE A 1194 -16.97 -51.07 -12.97
C PHE A 1194 -17.46 -51.43 -11.56
N ILE A 1195 -18.75 -51.20 -11.26
CA ILE A 1195 -19.39 -51.53 -9.99
C ILE A 1195 -19.39 -53.04 -9.73
N GLU A 1196 -19.61 -53.85 -10.77
CA GLU A 1196 -19.51 -55.32 -10.69
C GLU A 1196 -18.13 -55.76 -10.17
N LYS A 1197 -17.06 -55.10 -10.61
CA LYS A 1197 -15.67 -55.40 -10.20
C LYS A 1197 -15.28 -54.76 -8.86
N ASN A 1198 -15.72 -53.54 -8.60
CA ASN A 1198 -15.48 -52.83 -7.33
C ASN A 1198 -16.68 -51.93 -6.99
N PRO A 1199 -17.42 -52.19 -5.91
CA PRO A 1199 -18.62 -51.42 -5.56
C PRO A 1199 -18.32 -49.93 -5.30
N ARG A 1200 -17.08 -49.59 -4.91
CA ARG A 1200 -16.63 -48.21 -4.72
C ARG A 1200 -16.60 -47.39 -6.02
N ALA A 1201 -16.65 -48.03 -7.19
CA ALA A 1201 -16.81 -47.34 -8.47
C ALA A 1201 -18.08 -46.46 -8.52
N PHE A 1202 -19.11 -46.80 -7.73
CA PHE A 1202 -20.32 -45.97 -7.59
C PHE A 1202 -20.01 -44.54 -7.10
N GLU A 1203 -18.97 -44.35 -6.27
CA GLU A 1203 -18.53 -43.01 -5.81
C GLU A 1203 -18.13 -42.07 -6.95
N PHE A 1204 -17.73 -42.61 -8.11
CA PHE A 1204 -17.24 -41.83 -9.26
C PHE A 1204 -18.29 -41.66 -10.37
N ALA A 1205 -19.46 -42.31 -10.26
CA ALA A 1205 -20.55 -42.09 -11.20
C ALA A 1205 -21.05 -40.64 -11.12
N THR A 1206 -21.52 -40.09 -12.25
CA THR A 1206 -22.12 -38.75 -12.27
C THR A 1206 -23.32 -38.65 -11.32
N PRO A 1207 -23.65 -37.47 -10.79
CA PRO A 1207 -24.82 -37.26 -9.95
C PRO A 1207 -26.12 -37.76 -10.61
N GLY A 1208 -26.28 -37.52 -11.92
CA GLY A 1208 -27.43 -37.99 -12.68
C GLY A 1208 -27.59 -39.53 -12.73
N LEU A 1209 -26.49 -40.29 -12.73
CA LEU A 1209 -26.55 -41.75 -12.56
C LEU A 1209 -26.84 -42.16 -11.12
N LYS A 1210 -26.18 -41.53 -10.14
CA LYS A 1210 -26.36 -41.85 -8.72
C LYS A 1210 -27.80 -41.65 -8.22
N LEU A 1211 -28.55 -40.73 -8.84
CA LEU A 1211 -29.97 -40.47 -8.55
C LEU A 1211 -30.94 -41.32 -9.39
N ASN A 1212 -30.46 -42.02 -10.43
CA ASN A 1212 -31.31 -42.82 -11.30
C ASN A 1212 -31.69 -44.16 -10.63
N LYS A 1213 -32.92 -44.25 -10.12
CA LYS A 1213 -33.45 -45.44 -9.45
C LYS A 1213 -33.26 -46.75 -10.23
N ALA A 1214 -33.41 -46.73 -11.57
CA ALA A 1214 -33.21 -47.93 -12.38
C ALA A 1214 -31.72 -48.36 -12.43
N PHE A 1215 -30.80 -47.40 -12.48
CA PHE A 1215 -29.36 -47.66 -12.39
C PHE A 1215 -28.96 -48.14 -10.99
N ILE A 1216 -29.48 -47.54 -9.92
CA ILE A 1216 -29.22 -47.97 -8.54
C ILE A 1216 -29.68 -49.42 -8.31
N GLU A 1217 -30.89 -49.77 -8.74
CA GLU A 1217 -31.40 -51.14 -8.58
C GLU A 1217 -30.62 -52.14 -9.45
N ALA A 1218 -30.22 -51.75 -10.68
CA ALA A 1218 -29.32 -52.56 -11.50
C ALA A 1218 -27.94 -52.74 -10.85
N ALA A 1219 -27.39 -51.70 -10.21
CA ALA A 1219 -26.12 -51.73 -9.49
C ALA A 1219 -26.19 -52.66 -8.27
N LYS A 1220 -27.26 -52.57 -7.47
CA LYS A 1220 -27.51 -53.48 -6.33
C LYS A 1220 -27.64 -54.94 -6.77
N GLN A 1221 -28.29 -55.19 -7.91
CA GLN A 1221 -28.40 -56.53 -8.50
C GLN A 1221 -27.05 -57.05 -9.01
N ARG A 1222 -26.21 -56.18 -9.60
CA ARG A 1222 -24.87 -56.54 -10.09
C ARG A 1222 -23.87 -56.79 -8.97
N ASN A 1223 -23.85 -55.93 -7.95
CA ASN A 1223 -22.96 -56.08 -6.80
C ASN A 1223 -23.65 -55.62 -5.51
N PRO A 1224 -24.17 -56.54 -4.68
CA PRO A 1224 -24.85 -56.18 -3.42
C PRO A 1224 -23.98 -55.40 -2.43
N ALA A 1225 -22.65 -55.44 -2.52
CA ALA A 1225 -21.77 -54.63 -1.69
C ALA A 1225 -21.83 -53.13 -2.03
N VAL A 1226 -22.37 -52.75 -3.21
CA VAL A 1226 -22.69 -51.35 -3.54
C VAL A 1226 -23.71 -50.74 -2.57
N ILE A 1227 -24.44 -51.57 -1.80
CA ILE A 1227 -25.37 -51.11 -0.77
C ILE A 1227 -24.68 -50.21 0.26
N GLN A 1228 -23.39 -50.39 0.56
CA GLN A 1228 -22.65 -49.48 1.45
C GLN A 1228 -22.57 -48.05 0.86
N TYR A 1229 -22.14 -47.95 -0.40
CA TYR A 1229 -21.94 -46.68 -1.11
C TYR A 1229 -23.27 -46.04 -1.61
N THR A 1230 -24.34 -46.83 -1.69
CA THR A 1230 -25.70 -46.30 -1.94
C THR A 1230 -26.43 -45.93 -0.65
N ARG A 1231 -26.09 -46.52 0.52
CA ARG A 1231 -26.63 -46.10 1.82
C ARG A 1231 -26.08 -44.76 2.27
N GLU A 1232 -24.77 -44.53 2.12
CA GLU A 1232 -24.19 -43.19 2.34
C GLU A 1232 -24.81 -42.11 1.42
N PHE A 1233 -25.48 -42.50 0.33
CA PHE A 1233 -26.30 -41.61 -0.48
C PHE A 1233 -27.80 -41.62 -0.11
N SER A 1234 -28.39 -42.72 0.38
CA SER A 1234 -29.81 -42.79 0.78
C SER A 1234 -30.11 -42.41 2.23
N ASP A 1235 -29.07 -42.20 3.04
CA ASP A 1235 -29.14 -41.60 4.37
C ASP A 1235 -28.73 -40.11 4.31
N LYS A 1236 -28.29 -39.63 3.13
CA LYS A 1236 -28.05 -38.21 2.82
C LYS A 1236 -29.15 -37.58 1.95
N VAL A 1237 -29.74 -38.34 1.02
CA VAL A 1237 -30.94 -38.01 0.22
C VAL A 1237 -32.20 -38.47 0.93
#